data_AF-A0A832HGB8-F1
#
_entry.id   AF-A0A832HGB8-F1
#
_cell.length_a   1.000
_cell.length_b   1.000
_cell.length_c   1.000
_cell.angle_alpha   90.00
_cell.angle_beta   90.00
_cell.angle_gamma   90.00
#
_symmetry.space_group_name_H-M   'P 1'
#
loop_
_entity.id
_entity.type
_entity.pdbx_description
1 polymer ?
#
loop_
_entity_poly.entity_id
_entity_poly.type
_entity_poly.pdbx_seq_one_letter_code
_entity_poly.pdbx_strand_id
1 'polypeptide(L)'
;MQQHIVNVIHPRIRPKQLILRPKRRKRQRIILRRRRHNLLRHRPVKILHRLRRHRPQPNPPQPPRTLHRRIVRHMNIIVPHKPRLPERHRYVRARNKGDDQQRKNGVALGQGRTHFSLVPLGEALYDVRLQQRSPDAGEKTTPTATSARDTRGSINQGCLMAIKWLAWAVVGCTATAWAQMPPPPPPDGPLEENVPPVVIRPGRRPVQKIYNADTLTDQQVADSIAKGVDFLLARLPKLLEEEKPRQPGRFGVFEAGDYYRKGSAYLTIYTLLYAGHETGDDRLRFNNERMKPAVEFLLKKEDKPRTYEQSLQACALAQLPDKPDYRRALAGVRDQLIRGMGKSGGYTYGLNVDAPNQPRIIMGPQRAAQGFGDHSNAQYGLYGVWAVANAGVEVPMAYWRTSDEYWRKVQLKDGGWSYVGTLGQSSPSMTAAGVASLYVTDEHLNTANRLEPRKDTAMEAGLDRLIRTFDPDRGDLYYMYSLERVGLASGLKFLGDSNWFRAGAASIMNLQQPDGSFTGSYGPAVSTSYSVLFLLRGRAPVVMNKLQHNGNWNNRARDSANLAGFYSRKLERHVNWQVVPLTCAYTEWLDAPVLLITGSKDPQFTDDDIEKIRQFVLAGGIVFSSADGSREPFTIAMKKYASKIANGRYEMRPLPPDHPLLNVYSKIKTPTGQYLGLSNGVREWWVHSTGDMPAIWHSRGVTRQEAFDFPLNLYWYATGKRPLRNKLQPLSIPAARETTQKITIARLDYPGNSDPEPGAWPRFAKWLASQCATELTLETPRADKLDVQRYPLTHLTGTTRFTFPDRDVLALKTYLDNGGTRFVDACGADPGFVESVRHLVATMYPDAKLDPLSDDHPIYKGGFTENAKTTLPVDYRRFWIENNRRRETGSLYTVMLKDRPAIIFSELDVTSGLLGTETWGINGYAPASALALTRNIVLYANASKAAK
;
A
#
# COMPACT_ATOMS: atom_id res chain seq x y z
N MET A 1 -0.80 -19.05 -23.41
CA MET A 1 -0.42 -19.80 -24.63
C MET A 1 -1.15 -19.15 -25.79
N GLN A 2 -0.52 -19.07 -26.97
CA GLN A 2 -0.97 -18.35 -28.18
C GLN A 2 -1.04 -16.81 -28.09
N GLN A 3 -0.66 -16.19 -29.22
CA GLN A 3 -0.71 -14.79 -29.63
C GLN A 3 -1.34 -14.77 -31.05
N HIS A 4 -1.69 -13.60 -31.61
CA HIS A 4 -1.71 -13.25 -33.06
C HIS A 4 -2.39 -11.86 -33.26
N ILE A 5 -2.28 -11.08 -34.34
CA ILE A 5 -1.25 -10.84 -35.41
C ILE A 5 -1.65 -9.53 -36.16
N VAL A 6 -0.69 -8.71 -36.61
CA VAL A 6 -0.70 -7.86 -37.85
C VAL A 6 0.80 -7.63 -38.18
N ASN A 7 1.42 -8.06 -39.29
CA ASN A 7 1.37 -7.63 -40.72
C ASN A 7 1.73 -6.13 -40.92
N VAL A 8 2.40 -5.65 -41.98
CA VAL A 8 2.72 -6.13 -43.36
C VAL A 8 4.18 -5.69 -43.70
N ILE A 9 5.00 -6.22 -44.63
CA ILE A 9 5.02 -6.15 -46.13
C ILE A 9 6.06 -7.18 -46.67
N HIS A 10 5.91 -7.62 -47.92
CA HIS A 10 6.78 -8.56 -48.69
C HIS A 10 7.30 -7.86 -49.98
N PRO A 11 8.27 -8.36 -50.82
CA PRO A 11 8.14 -9.68 -51.50
C PRO A 11 9.42 -10.40 -52.04
N ARG A 12 9.23 -11.61 -52.61
CA ARG A 12 10.16 -12.45 -53.45
C ARG A 12 11.33 -13.10 -52.68
N ILE A 13 11.86 -14.29 -53.01
CA ILE A 13 11.84 -15.15 -54.23
C ILE A 13 11.23 -16.56 -53.95
N ARG A 14 11.04 -17.39 -54.99
CA ARG A 14 10.33 -18.70 -55.03
C ARG A 14 11.18 -19.95 -54.65
N PRO A 15 10.57 -21.14 -54.46
CA PRO A 15 11.11 -22.22 -53.61
C PRO A 15 11.61 -23.49 -54.34
N LYS A 16 12.10 -24.47 -53.56
CA LYS A 16 12.01 -25.91 -53.89
C LYS A 16 11.21 -26.67 -52.82
N GLN A 17 10.56 -27.75 -53.23
CA GLN A 17 9.69 -28.59 -52.41
C GLN A 17 10.46 -29.77 -51.81
N LEU A 18 9.97 -30.32 -50.69
CA LEU A 18 9.75 -31.76 -50.60
C LEU A 18 8.55 -32.08 -49.69
N ILE A 19 7.99 -33.28 -49.86
CA ILE A 19 6.68 -33.68 -49.33
C ILE A 19 6.89 -34.89 -48.41
N LEU A 20 6.14 -34.97 -47.29
CA LEU A 20 5.35 -36.14 -46.86
C LEU A 20 4.63 -35.92 -45.51
N ARG A 21 3.43 -36.49 -45.39
CA ARG A 21 2.69 -36.68 -44.13
C ARG A 21 2.43 -38.21 -43.91
N PRO A 22 1.46 -38.69 -43.09
CA PRO A 22 1.80 -39.23 -41.78
C PRO A 22 1.25 -40.66 -41.54
N LYS A 23 1.54 -41.28 -40.39
CA LYS A 23 0.76 -42.43 -39.89
C LYS A 23 0.36 -42.31 -38.41
N ARG A 24 -0.91 -42.63 -38.14
CA ARG A 24 -1.52 -42.78 -36.80
C ARG A 24 -1.40 -44.23 -36.32
N ARG A 25 -1.46 -44.48 -35.01
CA ARG A 25 -2.23 -45.62 -34.42
C ARG A 25 -2.55 -45.39 -32.93
N LYS A 26 -3.40 -46.25 -32.34
CA LYS A 26 -4.05 -46.08 -31.01
C LYS A 26 -3.74 -47.26 -30.07
N ARG A 27 -3.70 -46.98 -28.75
CA ARG A 27 -4.12 -47.78 -27.58
C ARG A 27 -3.77 -49.28 -27.49
N GLN A 28 -3.25 -49.72 -26.32
CA GLN A 28 -3.99 -50.52 -25.31
C GLN A 28 -3.22 -50.65 -23.97
N ARG A 29 -3.73 -51.45 -22.99
CA ARG A 29 -3.26 -51.61 -21.59
C ARG A 29 -3.26 -53.09 -21.17
N ILE A 30 -2.35 -53.49 -20.26
CA ILE A 30 -2.38 -54.56 -19.19
C ILE A 30 -0.92 -54.62 -18.65
N ILE A 31 -0.53 -54.54 -17.35
CA ILE A 31 -0.95 -55.05 -16.01
C ILE A 31 -0.35 -56.42 -15.63
N LEU A 32 0.64 -56.41 -14.71
CA LEU A 32 0.97 -57.33 -13.58
C LEU A 32 2.29 -56.77 -12.94
N ARG A 33 2.47 -56.52 -11.63
CA ARG A 33 2.53 -57.38 -10.40
C ARG A 33 3.73 -58.35 -10.39
N ARG A 34 4.43 -58.66 -9.26
CA ARG A 34 4.04 -58.63 -7.81
C ARG A 34 5.23 -58.86 -6.83
N ARG A 35 4.89 -59.01 -5.52
CA ARG A 35 5.73 -59.36 -4.32
C ARG A 35 6.60 -58.17 -3.85
N ARG A 36 7.08 -58.05 -2.59
CA ARG A 36 7.02 -58.83 -1.30
C ARG A 36 7.12 -57.77 -0.15
N HIS A 37 6.80 -57.90 1.15
CA HIS A 37 6.13 -58.83 2.10
C HIS A 37 5.75 -57.94 3.34
N ASN A 38 4.56 -57.98 3.96
CA ASN A 38 4.14 -58.76 5.16
C ASN A 38 4.69 -58.26 6.53
N LEU A 39 4.01 -58.37 7.69
CA LEU A 39 2.63 -58.76 8.16
C LEU A 39 2.51 -58.28 9.65
N LEU A 40 1.45 -58.42 10.47
CA LEU A 40 0.08 -58.97 10.39
C LEU A 40 -0.94 -57.80 10.59
N ARG A 41 -2.07 -57.78 11.32
CA ARG A 41 -3.27 -58.63 11.70
C ARG A 41 -4.42 -57.59 11.93
N HIS A 42 -5.72 -57.84 12.15
CA HIS A 42 -6.57 -59.04 12.26
C HIS A 42 -7.88 -58.81 11.46
N ARG A 43 -9.12 -59.09 11.95
CA ARG A 43 -10.37 -58.98 11.14
C ARG A 43 -11.70 -58.67 11.87
N PRO A 44 -12.77 -58.26 11.15
CA PRO A 44 -14.13 -57.90 11.66
C PRO A 44 -15.28 -58.86 11.22
N VAL A 45 -16.54 -58.55 11.58
CA VAL A 45 -17.79 -59.23 11.14
C VAL A 45 -18.89 -58.22 10.68
N LYS A 46 -19.83 -58.69 9.83
CA LYS A 46 -20.94 -57.98 9.13
C LYS A 46 -22.22 -57.85 10.01
N ILE A 47 -23.38 -57.26 9.62
CA ILE A 47 -24.44 -57.83 8.71
C ILE A 47 -25.65 -56.86 8.44
N LEU A 48 -26.15 -56.85 7.19
CA LEU A 48 -27.49 -56.53 6.58
C LEU A 48 -28.28 -55.17 6.63
N HIS A 49 -29.33 -55.13 5.78
CA HIS A 49 -30.23 -54.03 5.35
C HIS A 49 -31.61 -53.98 6.06
N ARG A 50 -32.35 -52.85 5.92
CA ARG A 50 -33.71 -52.81 5.29
C ARG A 50 -34.17 -51.39 4.86
N LEU A 51 -35.36 -51.27 4.26
CA LEU A 51 -35.91 -50.09 3.53
C LEU A 51 -37.35 -49.76 3.95
N ARG A 52 -37.74 -48.46 4.06
CA ARG A 52 -38.88 -47.78 3.36
C ARG A 52 -39.38 -46.48 4.04
N ARG A 53 -39.93 -45.60 3.17
CA ARG A 53 -40.92 -44.48 3.27
C ARG A 53 -41.67 -44.27 4.61
N HIS A 54 -42.16 -43.08 5.02
CA HIS A 54 -42.91 -42.02 4.29
C HIS A 54 -42.78 -40.58 4.91
N ARG A 55 -43.34 -39.56 4.22
CA ARG A 55 -43.71 -38.19 4.69
C ARG A 55 -45.21 -38.18 5.13
N PRO A 56 -45.77 -37.22 5.94
CA PRO A 56 -45.73 -35.75 5.70
C PRO A 56 -45.73 -34.83 6.97
N GLN A 57 -46.22 -33.59 6.82
CA GLN A 57 -46.37 -32.42 7.74
C GLN A 57 -47.87 -31.96 7.72
N PRO A 58 -48.37 -30.87 8.38
CA PRO A 58 -47.83 -29.95 9.42
C PRO A 58 -48.86 -29.57 10.56
N ASN A 59 -48.59 -28.47 11.31
CA ASN A 59 -49.51 -27.49 11.98
C ASN A 59 -49.54 -27.32 13.55
N PRO A 60 -49.96 -26.12 14.09
CA PRO A 60 -49.71 -25.60 15.46
C PRO A 60 -51.06 -25.36 16.26
N PRO A 61 -51.27 -24.44 17.26
CA PRO A 61 -50.38 -23.49 18.00
C PRO A 61 -50.65 -23.22 19.53
N GLN A 62 -49.83 -22.31 20.11
CA GLN A 62 -50.13 -21.28 21.17
C GLN A 62 -49.99 -21.56 22.71
N PRO A 63 -49.76 -20.48 23.53
CA PRO A 63 -49.28 -20.46 24.94
C PRO A 63 -50.33 -19.79 25.89
N PRO A 64 -50.08 -18.86 26.87
CA PRO A 64 -48.90 -18.45 27.70
C PRO A 64 -49.21 -18.29 29.23
N ARG A 65 -48.25 -17.76 30.04
CA ARG A 65 -48.52 -16.72 31.10
C ARG A 65 -47.28 -16.12 31.79
N THR A 66 -47.49 -15.02 32.53
CA THR A 66 -46.53 -14.16 33.25
C THR A 66 -46.90 -14.00 34.74
N LEU A 67 -45.94 -13.65 35.61
CA LEU A 67 -46.11 -12.63 36.68
C LEU A 67 -44.78 -12.14 37.29
N HIS A 68 -44.81 -11.40 38.41
CA HIS A 68 -43.83 -10.32 38.69
C HIS A 68 -43.70 -9.94 40.19
N ARG A 69 -42.55 -9.35 40.59
CA ARG A 69 -42.28 -8.38 41.72
C ARG A 69 -42.06 -8.83 43.21
N ARG A 70 -41.16 -8.05 43.85
CA ARG A 70 -41.03 -7.62 45.29
C ARG A 70 -40.44 -8.63 46.33
N ILE A 71 -39.86 -8.26 47.50
CA ILE A 71 -39.01 -7.13 48.06
C ILE A 71 -38.82 -7.40 49.60
N VAL A 72 -37.81 -7.00 50.41
CA VAL A 72 -36.41 -6.48 50.29
C VAL A 72 -35.69 -6.50 51.69
N ARG A 73 -34.34 -6.37 51.74
CA ARG A 73 -33.44 -6.13 52.94
C ARG A 73 -33.39 -7.25 54.01
N HIS A 74 -32.20 -7.65 54.49
CA HIS A 74 -31.42 -6.91 55.52
C HIS A 74 -29.90 -7.19 55.49
N MET A 75 -29.13 -6.42 56.27
CA MET A 75 -27.68 -6.55 56.49
C MET A 75 -27.37 -7.16 57.86
N ASN A 76 -26.21 -7.83 57.99
CA ASN A 76 -25.28 -7.56 59.09
C ASN A 76 -23.87 -8.13 58.82
N ILE A 77 -22.88 -7.66 59.60
CA ILE A 77 -21.45 -7.96 59.48
C ILE A 77 -20.96 -8.62 60.78
N ILE A 78 -20.02 -9.59 60.71
CA ILE A 78 -18.96 -9.86 61.71
C ILE A 78 -17.93 -10.89 61.17
N VAL A 79 -16.71 -10.87 61.72
CA VAL A 79 -15.42 -11.47 61.29
C VAL A 79 -14.56 -11.67 62.58
N PRO A 80 -13.47 -12.49 62.70
CA PRO A 80 -12.84 -13.55 61.86
C PRO A 80 -12.65 -14.92 62.60
N HIS A 81 -11.98 -15.92 61.98
CA HIS A 81 -10.70 -16.48 62.52
C HIS A 81 -9.97 -17.48 61.57
N LYS A 82 -8.68 -17.75 61.85
CA LYS A 82 -7.82 -18.77 61.19
C LYS A 82 -7.48 -19.96 62.11
N PRO A 83 -7.25 -21.15 61.53
CA PRO A 83 -6.06 -21.99 61.74
C PRO A 83 -5.38 -22.36 60.39
N ARG A 84 -4.22 -23.01 60.24
CA ARG A 84 -2.96 -23.22 61.03
C ARG A 84 -1.82 -23.56 60.03
N LEU A 85 -0.65 -24.04 60.47
CA LEU A 85 0.45 -24.61 59.66
C LEU A 85 0.96 -25.94 60.27
N PRO A 86 1.66 -26.78 59.49
CA PRO A 86 3.06 -27.18 59.81
C PRO A 86 4.00 -27.06 58.57
N GLU A 87 5.24 -26.57 58.65
CA GLU A 87 6.51 -27.17 59.16
C GLU A 87 7.19 -28.16 58.16
N ARG A 88 8.53 -28.26 57.96
CA ARG A 88 9.72 -27.46 58.37
C ARG A 88 11.00 -27.82 57.56
N HIS A 89 12.12 -27.19 57.95
CA HIS A 89 13.56 -27.38 57.58
C HIS A 89 14.08 -26.40 56.51
N ARG A 90 15.03 -25.47 56.77
CA ARG A 90 16.34 -25.45 57.50
C ARG A 90 17.46 -26.19 56.74
N TYR A 91 18.69 -25.67 56.62
CA TYR A 91 19.30 -24.42 57.11
C TYR A 91 20.03 -23.68 55.93
N VAL A 92 21.04 -22.79 56.00
CA VAL A 92 22.05 -22.39 57.00
C VAL A 92 22.34 -20.87 56.88
N ARG A 93 23.57 -20.38 57.10
CA ARG A 93 24.08 -19.02 56.83
C ARG A 93 25.59 -19.07 56.55
N ALA A 94 26.10 -18.10 55.79
CA ALA A 94 27.44 -17.55 55.97
C ALA A 94 27.37 -16.02 55.85
N ARG A 95 28.16 -15.31 56.66
CA ARG A 95 28.24 -13.85 56.72
C ARG A 95 29.66 -13.51 57.15
N ASN A 96 30.30 -12.52 56.54
CA ASN A 96 31.49 -11.90 57.13
C ASN A 96 31.48 -10.39 56.86
N LYS A 97 32.09 -9.65 57.79
CA LYS A 97 32.51 -8.24 57.68
C LYS A 97 34.05 -8.23 57.69
N GLY A 98 34.67 -7.13 57.27
CA GLY A 98 36.12 -6.92 57.40
C GLY A 98 36.58 -5.58 56.83
N ASP A 99 36.51 -4.55 57.67
CA ASP A 99 37.49 -3.46 57.86
C ASP A 99 38.05 -2.69 56.64
N ASP A 100 37.42 -1.54 56.37
CA ASP A 100 37.85 -0.18 56.79
C ASP A 100 39.32 0.29 56.61
N GLN A 101 39.47 1.63 56.60
CA GLN A 101 40.69 2.48 56.55
C GLN A 101 41.17 3.02 55.19
N GLN A 102 41.58 4.31 55.06
CA GLN A 102 41.26 5.53 55.84
C GLN A 102 41.69 6.80 55.06
N ARG A 103 40.95 7.92 55.22
CA ARG A 103 41.44 9.34 55.18
C ARG A 103 41.97 9.87 53.81
N LYS A 104 42.05 11.20 53.53
CA LYS A 104 41.63 12.43 54.24
C LYS A 104 41.49 13.64 53.28
N ASN A 105 40.44 14.46 53.44
CA ASN A 105 40.47 15.94 53.63
C ASN A 105 39.21 16.68 53.12
N GLY A 106 38.58 17.50 53.98
CA GLY A 106 37.74 18.67 53.62
C GLY A 106 38.61 19.94 53.53
N VAL A 107 38.14 21.19 53.65
CA VAL A 107 36.90 21.83 54.15
C VAL A 107 36.78 23.19 53.40
N ALA A 108 35.64 23.69 52.91
CA ALA A 108 34.45 24.24 53.59
C ALA A 108 33.12 23.86 52.88
N LEU A 109 31.88 24.04 53.36
CA LEU A 109 31.20 24.91 54.35
C LEU A 109 30.73 26.31 53.89
N GLY A 110 29.39 26.47 53.87
CA GLY A 110 28.61 27.70 53.68
C GLY A 110 27.12 27.34 53.64
N GLN A 111 26.31 27.76 54.62
CA GLN A 111 24.93 27.27 54.80
C GLN A 111 23.84 28.23 54.30
N GLY A 112 22.71 27.67 53.85
CA GLY A 112 21.42 28.34 53.71
C GLY A 112 20.27 27.36 53.98
N ARG A 113 19.30 27.74 54.82
CA ARG A 113 18.08 26.98 55.15
C ARG A 113 16.91 27.46 54.23
N THR A 114 15.70 26.90 54.16
CA THR A 114 14.88 26.10 55.11
C THR A 114 13.81 25.26 54.36
N HIS A 115 13.00 24.45 55.07
CA HIS A 115 11.91 23.60 54.54
C HIS A 115 10.65 24.35 54.04
N PHE A 116 9.78 23.66 53.26
CA PHE A 116 8.44 23.19 53.72
C PHE A 116 7.82 22.17 52.74
N SER A 117 6.58 21.68 53.01
CA SER A 117 6.06 20.39 52.51
C SER A 117 4.65 20.41 51.88
N LEU A 118 4.44 19.56 50.87
CA LEU A 118 3.22 18.79 50.50
C LEU A 118 1.83 19.50 50.30
N VAL A 119 1.35 19.51 49.04
CA VAL A 119 -0.01 19.03 48.57
C VAL A 119 -1.28 19.86 48.95
N PRO A 120 -2.44 19.89 48.23
CA PRO A 120 -2.89 19.37 46.90
C PRO A 120 -3.58 20.40 45.92
N LEU A 121 -4.06 19.89 44.76
CA LEU A 121 -5.26 20.28 43.96
C LEU A 121 -5.33 21.59 43.13
N GLY A 122 -6.05 21.53 41.99
CA GLY A 122 -6.53 22.67 41.18
C GLY A 122 -6.62 22.42 39.66
N GLU A 123 -7.74 22.77 39.00
CA GLU A 123 -7.97 22.68 37.54
C GLU A 123 -8.30 24.06 36.91
N ALA A 124 -7.79 24.33 35.69
CA ALA A 124 -8.36 25.20 34.63
C ALA A 124 -7.45 25.05 33.39
N LEU A 125 -7.89 24.76 32.15
CA LEU A 125 -8.91 25.37 31.27
C LEU A 125 -8.58 26.80 30.81
N TYR A 126 -8.50 26.95 29.48
CA TYR A 126 -8.59 28.22 28.75
C TYR A 126 -9.54 28.01 27.57
N ASP A 127 -10.48 28.94 27.37
CA ASP A 127 -11.49 28.94 26.31
C ASP A 127 -11.23 30.13 25.35
N VAL A 128 -11.59 29.99 24.07
CA VAL A 128 -11.45 31.04 23.05
C VAL A 128 -12.69 31.05 22.16
N ARG A 129 -13.57 32.04 22.36
CA ARG A 129 -14.77 32.23 21.56
C ARG A 129 -14.58 33.25 20.44
N LEU A 130 -14.70 32.73 19.21
CA LEU A 130 -15.60 33.21 18.15
C LEU A 130 -16.12 34.66 18.22
N GLN A 131 -16.01 35.37 17.10
CA GLN A 131 -17.21 35.94 16.45
C GLN A 131 -17.07 35.96 14.92
N GLN A 132 -18.19 36.10 14.22
CA GLN A 132 -18.34 35.93 12.77
C GLN A 132 -18.76 37.24 12.09
N ARG A 133 -18.48 37.39 10.79
CA ARG A 133 -19.44 37.86 9.78
C ARG A 133 -18.92 37.66 8.34
N SER A 134 -19.86 37.59 7.41
CA SER A 134 -19.65 37.55 5.95
C SER A 134 -20.33 38.79 5.31
N PRO A 135 -20.51 38.83 3.97
CA PRO A 135 -19.56 39.31 2.97
C PRO A 135 -20.03 40.63 2.31
N ASP A 136 -19.24 41.24 1.42
CA ASP A 136 -19.74 41.64 0.08
C ASP A 136 -18.65 42.18 -0.88
N ALA A 137 -19.08 42.50 -2.11
CA ALA A 137 -18.30 42.94 -3.27
C ALA A 137 -17.63 44.34 -3.15
N GLY A 138 -16.75 44.68 -4.12
CA GLY A 138 -16.35 46.08 -4.37
C GLY A 138 -15.08 46.23 -5.21
N GLU A 139 -15.08 47.18 -6.16
CA GLU A 139 -13.94 47.49 -7.02
C GLU A 139 -12.91 48.48 -6.41
N LYS A 140 -11.74 48.56 -7.07
CA LYS A 140 -10.96 49.79 -7.38
C LYS A 140 -10.00 50.44 -6.34
N THR A 141 -9.00 51.09 -6.96
CA THR A 141 -8.19 52.24 -6.52
C THR A 141 -7.18 52.13 -5.36
N THR A 142 -5.91 52.05 -5.74
CA THR A 142 -4.78 52.88 -5.24
C THR A 142 -5.15 54.39 -5.20
N PRO A 143 -4.48 55.28 -4.41
CA PRO A 143 -3.00 55.39 -4.32
C PRO A 143 -2.39 55.94 -2.98
N THR A 144 -1.05 56.14 -3.00
CA THR A 144 -0.19 57.11 -2.24
C THR A 144 -0.44 57.38 -0.73
N ALA A 145 0.50 57.19 0.21
CA ALA A 145 1.89 57.72 0.36
C ALA A 145 2.01 59.08 1.10
N THR A 146 3.20 59.38 1.65
CA THR A 146 3.57 60.53 2.56
C THR A 146 2.83 60.57 3.92
N SER A 147 3.37 61.09 5.04
CA SER A 147 4.74 61.46 5.48
C SER A 147 4.73 61.50 7.02
N ALA A 148 5.64 60.86 7.78
CA ALA A 148 7.06 61.21 7.99
C ALA A 148 7.30 62.62 8.60
N ARG A 149 7.33 62.72 9.94
CA ARG A 149 8.01 63.68 10.86
C ARG A 149 7.67 63.27 12.33
N ASP A 150 8.44 63.57 13.38
CA ASP A 150 9.68 64.35 13.46
C ASP A 150 10.68 63.91 14.56
N THR A 151 11.86 64.55 14.52
CA THR A 151 12.96 64.73 15.51
C THR A 151 12.78 64.39 17.01
N ARG A 152 13.82 64.19 17.85
CA ARG A 152 15.31 64.00 17.72
C ARG A 152 15.87 63.53 19.08
N GLY A 153 17.00 62.82 19.09
CA GLY A 153 17.80 62.55 20.30
C GLY A 153 19.14 61.90 19.95
N SER A 154 20.26 62.41 20.48
CA SER A 154 21.64 62.02 20.13
C SER A 154 22.55 62.20 21.36
N ILE A 155 23.71 61.53 21.54
CA ILE A 155 24.77 61.23 20.56
C ILE A 155 25.68 60.09 21.07
N ASN A 156 26.27 59.29 20.16
CA ASN A 156 27.55 58.51 20.18
C ASN A 156 28.06 57.79 21.47
N GLN A 157 28.92 56.75 21.42
CA GLN A 157 29.86 56.24 20.40
C GLN A 157 29.83 54.70 20.29
N GLY A 158 30.52 54.11 19.30
CA GLY A 158 31.18 52.79 19.51
C GLY A 158 30.82 51.59 18.60
N CYS A 159 30.42 51.77 17.33
CA CYS A 159 30.28 50.63 16.40
C CYS A 159 31.59 50.33 15.64
N LEU A 160 31.94 49.05 15.47
CA LEU A 160 33.10 48.64 14.67
C LEU A 160 32.88 47.31 13.92
N MET A 161 32.42 47.43 12.67
CA MET A 161 32.50 46.46 11.54
C MET A 161 31.73 45.11 11.66
N ALA A 162 31.12 44.58 10.60
CA ALA A 162 30.88 45.12 9.25
C ALA A 162 29.61 44.52 8.59
N ILE A 163 28.82 45.39 7.94
CA ILE A 163 27.86 45.01 6.89
C ILE A 163 27.93 46.06 5.77
N LYS A 164 28.38 45.66 4.57
CA LYS A 164 28.21 46.39 3.30
C LYS A 164 28.19 45.39 2.14
N TRP A 165 27.68 45.83 0.99
CA TRP A 165 27.65 45.15 -0.32
C TRP A 165 26.65 44.01 -0.50
N LEU A 166 25.42 44.37 -0.88
CA LEU A 166 24.50 43.50 -1.61
C LEU A 166 23.54 44.32 -2.49
N ALA A 167 24.04 44.79 -3.65
CA ALA A 167 23.24 45.39 -4.73
C ALA A 167 24.04 45.37 -6.05
N TRP A 168 23.33 45.35 -7.20
CA TRP A 168 23.79 45.32 -8.60
C TRP A 168 24.32 43.99 -9.18
N ALA A 169 23.48 43.34 -10.01
CA ALA A 169 23.83 42.88 -11.38
C ALA A 169 22.61 42.23 -12.07
N VAL A 170 22.18 42.76 -13.23
CA VAL A 170 21.17 42.15 -14.13
C VAL A 170 21.56 42.48 -15.57
N VAL A 171 21.65 41.46 -16.45
CA VAL A 171 21.93 41.52 -17.92
C VAL A 171 23.32 42.05 -18.33
N GLY A 172 23.97 41.43 -19.34
CA GLY A 172 25.17 42.03 -19.98
C GLY A 172 26.20 41.14 -20.71
N CYS A 173 25.79 40.39 -21.72
CA CYS A 173 26.52 39.97 -22.95
C CYS A 173 28.07 39.78 -23.06
N THR A 174 28.42 38.75 -23.87
CA THR A 174 29.58 38.63 -24.80
C THR A 174 31.00 38.35 -24.28
N ALA A 175 31.86 37.85 -25.18
CA ALA A 175 33.15 37.21 -24.85
C ALA A 175 34.25 37.45 -25.92
N THR A 176 35.45 37.74 -25.44
CA THR A 176 36.78 37.75 -26.12
C THR A 176 37.84 37.92 -25.02
N ALA A 177 39.10 37.52 -25.14
CA ALA A 177 39.75 36.53 -26.02
C ALA A 177 41.06 36.09 -25.32
N TRP A 178 41.46 34.82 -25.46
CA TRP A 178 42.79 34.34 -25.06
C TRP A 178 43.36 33.44 -26.15
N ALA A 179 44.45 33.88 -26.78
CA ALA A 179 45.19 33.12 -27.78
C ALA A 179 46.65 33.57 -27.78
N GLN A 180 47.59 32.64 -27.57
CA GLN A 180 49.00 32.70 -28.02
C GLN A 180 49.76 31.46 -27.54
N MET A 181 49.79 30.40 -28.36
CA MET A 181 50.93 29.48 -28.53
C MET A 181 50.86 28.90 -29.95
N PRO A 182 51.99 28.78 -30.70
CA PRO A 182 51.99 28.25 -32.06
C PRO A 182 52.00 26.70 -32.10
N PRO A 183 51.43 26.07 -33.13
CA PRO A 183 51.51 24.62 -33.33
C PRO A 183 52.85 24.20 -33.99
N PRO A 184 53.28 22.93 -33.82
CA PRO A 184 54.42 22.36 -34.55
C PRO A 184 54.09 22.10 -36.04
N PRO A 185 55.10 21.95 -36.93
CA PRO A 185 54.90 21.67 -38.34
C PRO A 185 54.37 20.24 -38.59
N PRO A 186 53.65 20.01 -39.71
CA PRO A 186 53.16 18.68 -40.10
C PRO A 186 54.29 17.81 -40.70
N PRO A 187 54.16 16.47 -40.66
CA PRO A 187 55.02 15.56 -41.41
C PRO A 187 54.57 15.44 -42.88
N ASP A 188 55.52 15.30 -43.80
CA ASP A 188 55.25 15.11 -45.23
C ASP A 188 54.66 13.72 -45.53
N GLY A 189 53.62 13.69 -46.36
CA GLY A 189 53.00 12.47 -46.89
C GLY A 189 52.05 12.80 -48.05
N PRO A 190 52.02 12.00 -49.13
CA PRO A 190 51.26 12.33 -50.34
C PRO A 190 49.74 12.19 -50.15
N LEU A 191 48.99 12.90 -51.00
CA LEU A 191 47.53 12.96 -51.03
C LEU A 191 46.93 11.77 -51.80
N GLU A 192 45.84 11.16 -51.27
CA GLU A 192 44.94 10.31 -52.04
C GLU A 192 43.48 10.78 -51.97
N GLU A 193 42.96 11.09 -53.16
CA GLU A 193 41.60 11.16 -53.70
C GLU A 193 40.34 11.58 -52.88
N ASN A 194 39.39 12.15 -53.62
CA ASN A 194 38.18 12.78 -53.09
C ASN A 194 37.09 11.76 -52.67
N VAL A 195 36.70 11.79 -51.38
CA VAL A 195 35.40 11.27 -50.92
C VAL A 195 34.45 12.45 -50.72
N PRO A 196 33.24 12.47 -51.32
CA PRO A 196 32.29 13.57 -51.14
C PRO A 196 31.83 13.69 -49.67
N PRO A 197 31.59 14.92 -49.17
CA PRO A 197 31.35 15.15 -47.75
C PRO A 197 30.06 14.47 -47.28
N VAL A 198 30.21 13.45 -46.43
CA VAL A 198 29.09 12.84 -45.71
C VAL A 198 28.48 13.89 -44.79
N VAL A 199 27.29 14.38 -45.13
CA VAL A 199 26.53 15.29 -44.28
C VAL A 199 25.99 14.51 -43.07
N ILE A 200 26.85 14.37 -42.06
CA ILE A 200 26.47 13.86 -40.74
C ILE A 200 25.52 14.88 -40.13
N ARG A 201 24.21 14.70 -40.37
CA ARG A 201 23.17 15.40 -39.62
C ARG A 201 23.43 15.12 -38.14
N PRO A 202 23.67 16.14 -37.29
CA PRO A 202 23.91 15.91 -35.87
C PRO A 202 22.67 15.23 -35.29
N GLY A 203 22.82 13.97 -34.88
CA GLY A 203 21.73 13.20 -34.29
C GLY A 203 21.17 13.98 -33.10
N ARG A 204 19.88 14.33 -33.14
CA ARG A 204 19.20 14.97 -32.01
C ARG A 204 19.49 14.12 -30.78
N ARG A 205 20.24 14.67 -29.81
CA ARG A 205 20.39 14.03 -28.49
C ARG A 205 18.96 13.71 -28.00
N PRO A 206 18.67 12.46 -27.61
CA PRO A 206 17.34 12.13 -27.13
C PRO A 206 17.04 13.04 -25.94
N VAL A 207 15.93 13.78 -26.01
CA VAL A 207 15.54 14.68 -24.93
C VAL A 207 15.32 13.82 -23.69
N GLN A 208 16.19 13.98 -22.69
CA GLN A 208 16.14 13.22 -21.45
C GLN A 208 14.77 13.48 -20.81
N LYS A 209 13.97 12.43 -20.69
CA LYS A 209 12.57 12.55 -20.29
C LYS A 209 12.52 12.89 -18.81
N ILE A 210 12.30 14.16 -18.50
CA ILE A 210 12.12 14.64 -17.13
C ILE A 210 10.79 14.10 -16.60
N TYR A 211 10.86 13.26 -15.57
CA TYR A 211 9.72 12.78 -14.80
C TYR A 211 9.44 13.75 -13.65
N ASN A 212 8.17 14.04 -13.41
CA ASN A 212 7.67 14.85 -12.29
C ASN A 212 6.84 13.95 -11.35
N ALA A 213 6.92 14.20 -10.04
CA ALA A 213 6.36 13.34 -8.99
C ALA A 213 4.82 13.24 -9.02
N ASP A 214 4.14 14.33 -9.36
CA ASP A 214 2.68 14.46 -9.35
C ASP A 214 2.05 13.74 -10.56
N THR A 215 2.72 13.82 -11.71
CA THR A 215 2.33 13.18 -12.97
C THR A 215 2.86 11.75 -13.13
N LEU A 216 3.66 11.26 -12.17
CA LEU A 216 4.24 9.91 -12.22
C LEU A 216 3.15 8.82 -12.15
N THR A 217 3.21 7.90 -13.12
CA THR A 217 2.26 6.78 -13.27
C THR A 217 2.92 5.42 -13.02
N ASP A 218 2.13 4.44 -12.61
CA ASP A 218 2.62 3.07 -12.35
C ASP A 218 3.26 2.41 -13.58
N GLN A 219 2.73 2.66 -14.79
CA GLN A 219 3.27 2.10 -16.03
C GLN A 219 4.69 2.62 -16.30
N GLN A 220 4.94 3.92 -16.12
CA GLN A 220 6.28 4.49 -16.32
C GLN A 220 7.31 3.89 -15.34
N VAL A 221 6.90 3.62 -14.09
CA VAL A 221 7.72 2.92 -13.09
C VAL A 221 7.96 1.47 -13.49
N ALA A 222 6.93 0.76 -13.97
CA ALA A 222 7.05 -0.62 -14.45
C ALA A 222 7.99 -0.74 -15.66
N ASP A 223 7.87 0.16 -16.65
CA ASP A 223 8.74 0.24 -17.83
C ASP A 223 10.20 0.51 -17.43
N SER A 224 10.43 1.38 -16.44
CA SER A 224 11.77 1.69 -15.93
C SER A 224 12.40 0.51 -15.20
N ILE A 225 11.62 -0.20 -14.37
CA ILE A 225 12.03 -1.44 -13.72
C ILE A 225 12.41 -2.52 -14.74
N ALA A 226 11.59 -2.72 -15.78
CA ALA A 226 11.84 -3.73 -16.81
C ALA A 226 13.20 -3.53 -17.50
N LYS A 227 13.51 -2.29 -17.90
CA LYS A 227 14.82 -1.92 -18.47
C LYS A 227 15.98 -2.17 -17.51
N GLY A 228 15.83 -1.82 -16.23
CA GLY A 228 16.85 -2.07 -15.21
C GLY A 228 17.07 -3.56 -14.95
N VAL A 229 16.00 -4.35 -14.95
CA VAL A 229 16.04 -5.82 -14.88
C VAL A 229 16.78 -6.41 -16.09
N ASP A 230 16.50 -5.94 -17.31
CA ASP A 230 17.15 -6.42 -18.52
C ASP A 230 18.66 -6.11 -18.52
N PHE A 231 19.05 -4.91 -18.08
CA PHE A 231 20.45 -4.55 -17.88
C PHE A 231 21.15 -5.46 -16.85
N LEU A 232 20.54 -5.68 -15.68
CA LEU A 232 21.09 -6.53 -14.63
C LEU A 232 21.19 -8.00 -15.06
N LEU A 233 20.21 -8.51 -15.81
CA LEU A 233 20.26 -9.85 -16.41
C LEU A 233 21.41 -9.99 -17.42
N ALA A 234 21.61 -8.99 -18.28
CA ALA A 234 22.72 -8.99 -19.24
C ALA A 234 24.09 -8.93 -18.55
N ARG A 235 24.19 -8.23 -17.40
CA ARG A 235 25.44 -8.13 -16.63
C ARG A 235 25.72 -9.33 -15.72
N LEU A 236 24.69 -10.06 -15.29
CA LEU A 236 24.80 -11.12 -14.27
C LEU A 236 25.94 -12.14 -14.49
N PRO A 237 26.15 -12.75 -15.68
CA PRO A 237 27.20 -13.75 -15.86
C PRO A 237 28.59 -13.25 -15.45
N LYS A 238 28.94 -12.02 -15.85
CA LYS A 238 30.22 -11.37 -15.54
C LYS A 238 30.41 -11.00 -14.06
N LEU A 239 29.31 -10.97 -13.29
CA LEU A 239 29.35 -10.82 -11.83
C LEU A 239 29.62 -12.14 -11.11
N LEU A 240 29.24 -13.27 -11.72
CA LEU A 240 29.44 -14.62 -11.16
C LEU A 240 30.82 -15.21 -11.51
N GLU A 241 31.50 -14.68 -12.51
CA GLU A 241 32.89 -15.01 -12.88
C GLU A 241 33.87 -14.80 -11.70
N GLU A 242 34.53 -15.88 -11.28
CA GLU A 242 35.59 -15.86 -10.27
C GLU A 242 36.95 -15.52 -10.91
N GLU A 243 37.44 -14.29 -10.71
CA GLU A 243 38.83 -13.93 -11.02
C GLU A 243 39.69 -13.83 -9.76
N LYS A 244 40.99 -14.12 -9.93
CA LYS A 244 42.03 -13.92 -8.91
C LYS A 244 42.11 -12.45 -8.44
N PRO A 245 42.53 -12.18 -7.19
CA PRO A 245 42.57 -10.82 -6.67
C PRO A 245 43.48 -9.90 -7.49
N ARG A 246 42.88 -8.84 -8.04
CA ARG A 246 43.58 -7.64 -8.53
C ARG A 246 43.57 -6.54 -7.47
N GLN A 247 44.15 -5.39 -7.81
CA GLN A 247 44.53 -4.30 -6.89
C GLN A 247 43.37 -3.67 -6.08
N PRO A 248 43.68 -2.95 -4.97
CA PRO A 248 42.68 -2.31 -4.11
C PRO A 248 41.86 -1.20 -4.80
N GLY A 249 40.53 -1.39 -4.87
CA GLY A 249 39.58 -0.40 -5.41
C GLY A 249 38.24 -0.32 -4.64
N ARG A 250 37.29 0.43 -5.19
CA ARG A 250 36.00 0.78 -4.56
C ARG A 250 34.87 -0.18 -4.95
N PHE A 251 33.90 -0.34 -4.03
CA PHE A 251 32.67 -1.13 -4.22
C PHE A 251 31.97 -0.79 -5.55
N GLY A 252 31.81 -1.78 -6.42
CA GLY A 252 31.13 -1.67 -7.71
C GLY A 252 31.94 -1.08 -8.87
N VAL A 253 33.20 -0.67 -8.66
CA VAL A 253 34.07 -0.09 -9.71
C VAL A 253 34.99 -1.18 -10.30
N PHE A 254 34.52 -1.81 -11.38
CA PHE A 254 35.19 -2.99 -11.99
C PHE A 254 36.59 -2.69 -12.56
N GLU A 255 36.82 -1.50 -13.09
CA GLU A 255 38.05 -1.14 -13.83
C GLU A 255 39.25 -0.84 -12.91
N ALA A 256 39.00 -0.63 -11.61
CA ALA A 256 40.03 -0.34 -10.61
C ALA A 256 40.24 -1.47 -9.58
N GLY A 257 39.62 -2.64 -9.80
CA GLY A 257 39.67 -3.79 -8.86
C GLY A 257 38.65 -3.66 -7.72
N ASP A 258 37.45 -4.19 -7.91
CA ASP A 258 36.42 -4.16 -6.87
C ASP A 258 36.77 -5.11 -5.71
N TYR A 259 37.20 -4.55 -4.57
CA TYR A 259 37.46 -5.29 -3.33
C TYR A 259 36.25 -6.06 -2.79
N TYR A 260 35.05 -5.76 -3.29
CA TYR A 260 33.75 -6.30 -2.88
C TYR A 260 32.96 -6.83 -4.10
N ARG A 261 33.63 -7.37 -5.13
CA ARG A 261 32.99 -7.92 -6.35
C ARG A 261 31.84 -8.88 -6.02
N LYS A 262 31.93 -9.65 -4.92
CA LYS A 262 30.85 -10.53 -4.45
C LYS A 262 29.64 -9.75 -3.91
N GLY A 263 29.85 -8.63 -3.21
CA GLY A 263 28.77 -7.72 -2.80
C GLY A 263 27.99 -7.16 -3.98
N SER A 264 28.70 -6.72 -5.03
CA SER A 264 28.09 -6.29 -6.31
C SER A 264 27.25 -7.41 -6.97
N ALA A 265 27.72 -8.67 -6.91
CA ALA A 265 26.96 -9.83 -7.35
C ALA A 265 25.74 -10.11 -6.45
N TYR A 266 25.90 -10.24 -5.14
CA TYR A 266 24.80 -10.54 -4.20
C TYR A 266 23.68 -9.50 -4.23
N LEU A 267 24.01 -8.20 -4.35
CA LEU A 267 23.02 -7.14 -4.53
C LEU A 267 22.25 -7.28 -5.86
N THR A 268 22.93 -7.65 -6.94
CA THR A 268 22.29 -7.91 -8.24
C THR A 268 21.36 -9.12 -8.16
N ILE A 269 21.81 -10.23 -7.54
CA ILE A 269 21.03 -11.45 -7.38
C ILE A 269 19.81 -11.20 -6.48
N TYR A 270 19.98 -10.46 -5.37
CA TYR A 270 18.87 -10.02 -4.50
C TYR A 270 17.83 -9.22 -5.29
N THR A 271 18.29 -8.27 -6.11
CA THR A 271 17.42 -7.44 -6.93
C THR A 271 16.63 -8.25 -7.94
N LEU A 272 17.30 -9.15 -8.68
CA LEU A 272 16.67 -10.00 -9.69
C LEU A 272 15.66 -10.98 -9.06
N LEU A 273 16.00 -11.63 -7.94
CA LEU A 273 15.07 -12.53 -7.24
C LEU A 273 13.84 -11.78 -6.69
N TYR A 274 14.05 -10.61 -6.07
CA TYR A 274 12.95 -9.78 -5.56
C TYR A 274 12.05 -9.25 -6.70
N ALA A 275 12.65 -8.81 -7.81
CA ALA A 275 11.93 -8.42 -9.02
C ALA A 275 11.13 -9.58 -9.62
N GLY A 276 11.66 -10.81 -9.61
CA GLY A 276 10.97 -12.01 -10.10
C GLY A 276 9.69 -12.31 -9.34
N HIS A 277 9.71 -12.21 -8.01
CA HIS A 277 8.52 -12.38 -7.18
C HIS A 277 7.47 -11.28 -7.41
N GLU A 278 7.89 -10.01 -7.46
CA GLU A 278 6.96 -8.87 -7.55
C GLU A 278 6.45 -8.55 -8.96
N THR A 279 7.08 -9.08 -10.01
CA THR A 279 6.62 -8.94 -11.41
C THR A 279 6.04 -10.22 -12.00
N GLY A 280 6.38 -11.39 -11.45
CA GLY A 280 6.07 -12.68 -12.05
C GLY A 280 6.93 -13.02 -13.28
N ASP A 281 8.05 -12.32 -13.51
CA ASP A 281 8.93 -12.60 -14.65
C ASP A 281 9.60 -13.98 -14.54
N ASP A 282 9.17 -14.90 -15.40
CA ASP A 282 9.67 -16.27 -15.48
C ASP A 282 11.19 -16.38 -15.70
N ARG A 283 11.83 -15.34 -16.26
CA ARG A 283 13.29 -15.26 -16.44
C ARG A 283 14.05 -15.18 -15.12
N LEU A 284 13.39 -14.64 -14.09
CA LEU A 284 13.99 -14.28 -12.79
C LEU A 284 13.74 -15.31 -11.68
N ARG A 285 12.88 -16.30 -11.92
CA ARG A 285 12.59 -17.38 -10.96
C ARG A 285 13.88 -18.12 -10.60
N PHE A 286 14.07 -18.42 -9.31
CA PHE A 286 15.26 -19.09 -8.77
C PHE A 286 15.63 -20.42 -9.45
N ASN A 287 14.67 -21.09 -10.10
CA ASN A 287 14.87 -22.37 -10.80
C ASN A 287 15.00 -22.22 -12.33
N ASN A 288 14.94 -21.00 -12.88
CA ASN A 288 15.23 -20.74 -14.29
C ASN A 288 16.72 -21.06 -14.58
N GLU A 289 17.01 -21.64 -15.74
CA GLU A 289 18.39 -21.93 -16.18
C GLU A 289 19.33 -20.72 -16.07
N ARG A 290 18.82 -19.50 -16.32
CA ARG A 290 19.59 -18.24 -16.19
C ARG A 290 19.95 -17.89 -14.74
N MET A 291 19.18 -18.36 -13.77
CA MET A 291 19.32 -18.04 -12.35
C MET A 291 19.98 -19.16 -11.53
N LYS A 292 20.07 -20.40 -12.05
CA LYS A 292 20.75 -21.51 -11.34
C LYS A 292 22.18 -21.16 -10.92
N PRO A 293 23.06 -20.60 -11.79
CA PRO A 293 24.43 -20.25 -11.38
C PRO A 293 24.47 -19.18 -10.28
N ALA A 294 23.49 -18.27 -10.26
CA ALA A 294 23.35 -17.27 -9.21
C ALA A 294 22.90 -17.89 -7.87
N VAL A 295 21.99 -18.86 -7.89
CA VAL A 295 21.58 -19.61 -6.69
C VAL A 295 22.72 -20.49 -6.18
N GLU A 296 23.48 -21.13 -7.06
CA GLU A 296 24.68 -21.89 -6.68
C GLU A 296 25.75 -20.99 -6.05
N PHE A 297 25.95 -19.78 -6.61
CA PHE A 297 26.82 -18.75 -6.03
C PHE A 297 26.36 -18.27 -4.64
N LEU A 298 25.05 -18.16 -4.40
CA LEU A 298 24.49 -17.84 -3.07
C LEU A 298 24.74 -18.94 -2.00
N LEU A 299 24.96 -20.18 -2.41
CA LEU A 299 25.18 -21.30 -1.50
C LEU A 299 26.66 -21.55 -1.17
N LYS A 300 27.58 -20.85 -1.84
CA LYS A 300 29.01 -20.85 -1.50
C LYS A 300 29.22 -20.16 -0.14
N LYS A 301 30.04 -20.80 0.71
CA LYS A 301 30.47 -20.26 2.00
C LYS A 301 31.64 -19.29 1.79
N GLU A 302 31.63 -18.16 2.47
CA GLU A 302 32.77 -17.24 2.48
C GLU A 302 33.79 -17.58 3.57
N ASP A 303 35.06 -17.71 3.15
CA ASP A 303 36.21 -17.94 4.04
C ASP A 303 36.71 -16.64 4.71
N LYS A 304 36.46 -15.49 4.08
CA LYS A 304 36.84 -14.16 4.57
C LYS A 304 35.63 -13.21 4.56
N PRO A 305 34.58 -13.54 5.33
CA PRO A 305 33.28 -12.87 5.24
C PRO A 305 33.34 -11.38 5.60
N ARG A 306 32.61 -10.58 4.82
CA ARG A 306 32.51 -9.12 4.96
C ARG A 306 31.06 -8.69 5.17
N THR A 307 30.86 -7.59 5.89
CA THR A 307 29.53 -7.19 6.37
C THR A 307 28.53 -6.89 5.25
N TYR A 308 28.90 -6.10 4.24
CA TYR A 308 28.04 -5.88 3.06
C TYR A 308 27.73 -7.18 2.32
N GLU A 309 28.74 -8.02 2.11
CA GLU A 309 28.62 -9.24 1.30
C GLU A 309 27.69 -10.25 1.97
N GLN A 310 27.89 -10.51 3.27
CA GLN A 310 27.01 -11.39 4.05
C GLN A 310 25.60 -10.80 4.24
N SER A 311 25.49 -9.48 4.42
CA SER A 311 24.19 -8.79 4.47
C SER A 311 23.37 -8.99 3.19
N LEU A 312 24.01 -8.77 2.04
CA LEU A 312 23.39 -8.91 0.73
C LEU A 312 23.14 -10.39 0.36
N GLN A 313 24.03 -11.30 0.78
CA GLN A 313 23.81 -12.76 0.65
C GLN A 313 22.61 -13.21 1.49
N ALA A 314 22.46 -12.73 2.74
CA ALA A 314 21.27 -12.98 3.56
C ALA A 314 19.99 -12.45 2.90
N CYS A 315 20.02 -11.20 2.41
CA CYS A 315 18.91 -10.59 1.70
C CYS A 315 18.47 -11.39 0.46
N ALA A 316 19.43 -11.90 -0.33
CA ALA A 316 19.17 -12.72 -1.51
C ALA A 316 18.67 -14.14 -1.15
N LEU A 317 19.32 -14.81 -0.20
CA LEU A 317 18.92 -16.14 0.30
C LEU A 317 17.50 -16.11 0.90
N ALA A 318 17.11 -15.02 1.57
CA ALA A 318 15.77 -14.80 2.08
C ALA A 318 14.69 -14.64 0.98
N GLN A 319 15.07 -14.56 -0.30
CA GLN A 319 14.12 -14.62 -1.44
C GLN A 319 13.94 -16.04 -1.99
N LEU A 320 14.67 -17.04 -1.47
CA LEU A 320 14.54 -18.42 -1.92
C LEU A 320 13.46 -19.16 -1.10
N PRO A 321 12.76 -20.15 -1.69
CA PRO A 321 11.76 -20.94 -0.97
C PRO A 321 12.39 -21.74 0.19
N ASP A 322 11.62 -22.02 1.24
CA ASP A 322 12.11 -22.70 2.44
C ASP A 322 12.51 -24.17 2.16
N LYS A 323 13.77 -24.38 1.80
CA LYS A 323 14.41 -25.68 1.56
C LYS A 323 15.55 -25.90 2.55
N PRO A 324 15.82 -27.16 2.97
CA PRO A 324 16.84 -27.46 3.98
C PRO A 324 18.22 -26.84 3.70
N ASP A 325 18.71 -26.90 2.45
CA ASP A 325 20.05 -26.39 2.12
C ASP A 325 20.10 -24.85 2.05
N TYR A 326 19.05 -24.21 1.54
CA TYR A 326 18.95 -22.75 1.50
C TYR A 326 18.81 -22.18 2.92
N ARG A 327 18.01 -22.85 3.77
CA ARG A 327 17.85 -22.54 5.19
C ARG A 327 19.15 -22.76 5.98
N ARG A 328 19.93 -23.81 5.65
CA ARG A 328 21.27 -24.04 6.21
C ARG A 328 22.27 -22.96 5.81
N ALA A 329 22.27 -22.53 4.55
CA ALA A 329 23.10 -21.42 4.08
C ALA A 329 22.74 -20.12 4.80
N LEU A 330 21.46 -19.76 4.87
CA LEU A 330 20.99 -18.54 5.55
C LEU A 330 21.29 -18.54 7.06
N ALA A 331 21.20 -19.69 7.73
CA ALA A 331 21.64 -19.85 9.11
C ALA A 331 23.17 -19.70 9.27
N GLY A 332 23.97 -20.17 8.31
CA GLY A 332 25.42 -19.94 8.28
C GLY A 332 25.78 -18.46 8.15
N VAL A 333 25.09 -17.74 7.25
CA VAL A 333 25.23 -16.29 7.06
C VAL A 333 24.82 -15.51 8.32
N ARG A 334 23.67 -15.87 8.93
CA ARG A 334 23.24 -15.35 10.25
C ARG A 334 24.37 -15.47 11.28
N ASP A 335 24.94 -16.66 11.40
CA ASP A 335 25.94 -16.94 12.44
C ASP A 335 27.24 -16.14 12.21
N GLN A 336 27.61 -15.87 10.96
CA GLN A 336 28.71 -14.96 10.63
C GLN A 336 28.35 -13.49 10.97
N LEU A 337 27.15 -13.02 10.61
CA LEU A 337 26.70 -11.66 10.94
C LEU A 337 26.58 -11.41 12.45
N ILE A 338 26.07 -12.37 13.23
CA ILE A 338 25.94 -12.23 14.68
C ILE A 338 27.31 -12.24 15.36
N ARG A 339 28.23 -13.13 14.96
CA ARG A 339 29.60 -13.16 15.53
C ARG A 339 30.42 -11.93 15.16
N GLY A 340 30.25 -11.40 13.94
CA GLY A 340 30.98 -10.21 13.47
C GLY A 340 30.45 -8.87 13.99
N MET A 341 29.36 -8.86 14.78
CA MET A 341 28.92 -7.67 15.52
C MET A 341 29.91 -7.40 16.66
N GLY A 342 30.43 -6.18 16.74
CA GLY A 342 31.32 -5.77 17.82
C GLY A 342 30.60 -5.76 19.18
N LYS A 343 31.37 -5.84 20.28
CA LYS A 343 30.83 -5.81 21.66
C LYS A 343 29.99 -4.56 21.99
N SER A 344 30.12 -3.51 21.19
CA SER A 344 29.38 -2.25 21.28
C SER A 344 28.08 -2.22 20.47
N GLY A 345 27.82 -3.23 19.63
CA GLY A 345 26.72 -3.30 18.66
C GLY A 345 27.05 -2.79 17.25
N GLY A 346 28.19 -2.12 17.07
CA GLY A 346 28.66 -1.65 15.77
C GLY A 346 29.32 -2.75 14.92
N TYR A 347 29.45 -2.49 13.62
CA TYR A 347 30.12 -3.39 12.65
C TYR A 347 31.30 -2.71 11.97
N THR A 348 32.24 -3.50 11.46
CA THR A 348 33.31 -3.08 10.55
C THR A 348 33.16 -3.78 9.19
N TYR A 349 34.05 -3.51 8.25
CA TYR A 349 34.04 -4.18 6.94
C TYR A 349 34.28 -5.70 6.99
N GLY A 350 35.01 -6.21 7.98
CA GLY A 350 35.28 -7.64 8.16
C GLY A 350 34.46 -8.25 9.31
N LEU A 351 34.00 -9.49 9.13
CA LEU A 351 33.24 -10.27 10.14
C LEU A 351 34.09 -11.34 10.86
N ASN A 352 35.37 -11.47 10.52
CA ASN A 352 36.26 -12.44 11.19
C ASN A 352 36.80 -11.87 12.51
N VAL A 353 36.35 -12.44 13.63
CA VAL A 353 36.74 -12.04 14.99
C VAL A 353 38.14 -12.52 15.40
N ASP A 354 38.64 -13.58 14.77
CA ASP A 354 39.91 -14.23 15.11
C ASP A 354 41.12 -13.61 14.38
N ALA A 355 40.90 -12.53 13.64
CA ALA A 355 41.94 -11.77 12.94
C ALA A 355 42.43 -10.59 13.81
N PRO A 356 43.55 -10.73 14.57
CA PRO A 356 44.07 -9.63 15.37
C PRO A 356 44.43 -8.43 14.48
N ASN A 357 43.83 -7.28 14.80
CA ASN A 357 44.13 -5.96 14.21
C ASN A 357 43.75 -5.69 12.73
N GLN A 358 42.57 -6.12 12.25
CA GLN A 358 42.01 -5.55 11.00
C GLN A 358 41.59 -4.05 10.99
N PRO A 359 41.37 -3.29 12.09
CA PRO A 359 40.95 -1.89 11.96
C PRO A 359 42.09 -0.92 11.61
N ARG A 360 43.35 -1.40 11.49
CA ARG A 360 44.51 -0.52 11.27
C ARG A 360 44.68 0.00 9.83
N ILE A 361 44.33 -0.77 8.81
CA ILE A 361 44.70 -0.44 7.40
C ILE A 361 43.81 0.63 6.77
N ILE A 362 42.52 0.71 7.14
CA ILE A 362 41.54 1.60 6.47
C ILE A 362 41.05 2.74 7.37
N MET A 363 40.94 2.54 8.69
CA MET A 363 40.34 3.54 9.59
C MET A 363 41.34 4.41 10.35
N GLY A 364 42.61 3.99 10.45
CA GLY A 364 43.64 4.67 11.26
C GLY A 364 43.52 4.39 12.77
N PRO A 365 44.62 4.52 13.53
CA PRO A 365 44.72 4.00 14.90
C PRO A 365 43.74 4.66 15.89
N GLN A 366 43.43 5.95 15.74
CA GLN A 366 42.50 6.65 16.63
C GLN A 366 41.04 6.19 16.49
N ARG A 367 40.59 5.86 15.26
CA ARG A 367 39.23 5.35 15.01
C ARG A 367 39.09 3.88 15.42
N ALA A 368 40.17 3.11 15.26
CA ALA A 368 40.26 1.74 15.78
C ALA A 368 40.07 1.68 17.31
N ALA A 369 40.69 2.63 18.05
CA ALA A 369 40.72 2.63 19.51
C ALA A 369 39.35 2.79 20.19
N GLN A 370 38.34 3.32 19.51
CA GLN A 370 37.00 3.54 20.10
C GLN A 370 36.06 2.33 19.99
N GLY A 371 36.35 1.33 19.14
CA GLY A 371 35.59 0.09 19.08
C GLY A 371 34.12 0.19 18.64
N PHE A 372 33.72 1.28 17.97
CA PHE A 372 32.34 1.50 17.52
C PHE A 372 32.04 1.12 16.06
N GLY A 373 33.06 0.85 15.23
CA GLY A 373 32.84 0.58 13.80
C GLY A 373 32.31 1.79 13.03
N ASP A 374 31.59 1.56 11.93
CA ASP A 374 30.94 2.62 11.14
C ASP A 374 29.46 2.32 10.86
N HIS A 375 28.66 3.38 10.72
CA HIS A 375 27.20 3.30 10.58
C HIS A 375 26.74 2.74 9.23
N SER A 376 27.62 2.73 8.23
CA SER A 376 27.35 2.13 6.93
C SER A 376 27.49 0.60 6.98
N ASN A 377 28.49 0.06 7.67
CA ASN A 377 28.56 -1.36 7.99
C ASN A 377 27.47 -1.76 9.01
N ALA A 378 27.20 -0.95 10.04
CA ALA A 378 26.23 -1.28 11.08
C ALA A 378 24.81 -1.49 10.54
N GLN A 379 24.33 -0.62 9.66
CA GLN A 379 23.00 -0.78 9.06
C GLN A 379 22.92 -2.03 8.18
N TYR A 380 23.98 -2.34 7.42
CA TYR A 380 24.01 -3.55 6.60
C TYR A 380 24.06 -4.81 7.46
N GLY A 381 24.85 -4.85 8.54
CA GLY A 381 24.82 -5.95 9.50
C GLY A 381 23.42 -6.23 10.02
N LEU A 382 22.72 -5.17 10.47
CA LEU A 382 21.34 -5.25 10.94
C LEU A 382 20.33 -5.67 9.86
N TYR A 383 20.39 -5.10 8.66
CA TYR A 383 19.48 -5.46 7.55
C TYR A 383 19.65 -6.91 7.10
N GLY A 384 20.87 -7.45 7.15
CA GLY A 384 21.15 -8.87 6.88
C GLY A 384 20.48 -9.78 7.90
N VAL A 385 20.61 -9.46 9.20
CA VAL A 385 19.97 -10.23 10.28
C VAL A 385 18.44 -10.03 10.31
N TRP A 386 17.93 -8.88 9.87
CA TRP A 386 16.49 -8.66 9.64
C TRP A 386 15.96 -9.51 8.48
N ALA A 387 16.71 -9.65 7.38
CA ALA A 387 16.34 -10.57 6.29
C ALA A 387 16.31 -12.04 6.75
N VAL A 388 17.28 -12.47 7.56
CA VAL A 388 17.29 -13.78 8.25
C VAL A 388 16.02 -13.98 9.08
N ALA A 389 15.67 -13.00 9.93
CA ALA A 389 14.50 -13.08 10.80
C ALA A 389 13.17 -13.10 10.03
N ASN A 390 13.08 -12.32 8.95
CA ASN A 390 11.90 -12.28 8.07
C ASN A 390 11.68 -13.58 7.28
N ALA A 391 12.75 -14.30 6.94
CA ALA A 391 12.71 -15.66 6.42
C ALA A 391 12.38 -16.73 7.50
N GLY A 392 12.09 -16.32 8.74
CA GLY A 392 11.71 -17.20 9.83
C GLY A 392 12.87 -18.04 10.39
N VAL A 393 14.11 -17.60 10.23
CA VAL A 393 15.27 -18.17 10.93
C VAL A 393 15.48 -17.40 12.24
N GLU A 394 15.59 -18.12 13.37
CA GLU A 394 15.66 -17.51 14.70
C GLU A 394 16.92 -16.65 14.91
N VAL A 395 16.74 -15.50 15.57
CA VAL A 395 17.81 -14.56 15.96
C VAL A 395 17.70 -14.29 17.47
N PRO A 396 18.77 -14.46 18.27
CA PRO A 396 18.71 -14.27 19.72
C PRO A 396 18.35 -12.84 20.15
N MET A 397 17.50 -12.72 21.19
CA MET A 397 17.05 -11.41 21.70
C MET A 397 18.17 -10.48 22.21
N ALA A 398 19.36 -11.01 22.51
CA ALA A 398 20.53 -10.19 22.84
C ALA A 398 20.99 -9.33 21.65
N TYR A 399 20.93 -9.86 20.43
CA TYR A 399 21.34 -9.16 19.21
C TYR A 399 20.56 -7.85 19.02
N TRP A 400 19.23 -7.94 19.07
CA TRP A 400 18.34 -6.79 18.89
C TRP A 400 18.56 -5.71 19.95
N ARG A 401 18.78 -6.10 21.22
CA ARG A 401 19.08 -5.16 22.31
C ARG A 401 20.39 -4.42 22.08
N THR A 402 21.47 -5.16 21.84
CA THR A 402 22.80 -4.56 21.64
C THR A 402 22.86 -3.67 20.40
N SER A 403 22.10 -4.00 19.33
CA SER A 403 21.97 -3.12 18.17
C SER A 403 21.14 -1.85 18.46
N ASP A 404 20.05 -1.94 19.22
CA ASP A 404 19.21 -0.79 19.61
C ASP A 404 19.97 0.17 20.54
N GLU A 405 20.63 -0.39 21.56
CA GLU A 405 21.51 0.31 22.50
C GLU A 405 22.65 1.04 21.77
N TYR A 406 23.25 0.41 20.75
CA TYR A 406 24.26 1.04 19.88
C TYR A 406 23.72 2.29 19.20
N TRP A 407 22.66 2.16 18.39
CA TRP A 407 22.13 3.27 17.59
C TRP A 407 21.67 4.44 18.45
N ARG A 408 21.06 4.18 19.62
CA ARG A 408 20.72 5.23 20.60
C ARG A 408 21.95 5.91 21.20
N LYS A 409 22.98 5.14 21.55
CA LYS A 409 24.22 5.66 22.17
C LYS A 409 25.06 6.53 21.22
N VAL A 410 24.98 6.28 19.92
CA VAL A 410 25.77 7.00 18.89
C VAL A 410 24.99 8.07 18.13
N GLN A 411 23.75 8.37 18.54
CA GLN A 411 22.97 9.49 18.02
C GLN A 411 23.60 10.84 18.45
N LEU A 412 23.61 11.81 17.54
CA LEU A 412 24.09 13.16 17.79
C LEU A 412 23.00 14.06 18.39
N LYS A 413 23.42 15.19 18.98
CA LYS A 413 22.52 16.17 19.63
C LYS A 413 21.51 16.83 18.67
N ASP A 414 21.73 16.75 17.36
CA ASP A 414 20.81 17.25 16.33
C ASP A 414 19.74 16.20 15.90
N GLY A 415 19.73 15.04 16.57
CA GLY A 415 18.90 13.87 16.23
C GLY A 415 19.50 12.98 15.14
N GLY A 416 20.55 13.41 14.45
CA GLY A 416 21.15 12.68 13.34
C GLY A 416 22.24 11.70 13.74
N TRP A 417 22.84 11.08 12.73
CA TRP A 417 24.00 10.18 12.88
C TRP A 417 25.10 10.57 11.89
N SER A 418 26.37 10.55 12.34
CA SER A 418 27.52 10.73 11.45
C SER A 418 27.89 9.41 10.75
N TYR A 419 29.08 9.33 10.14
CA TYR A 419 29.59 8.09 9.55
C TYR A 419 30.21 7.11 10.57
N VAL A 420 30.80 7.61 11.68
CA VAL A 420 31.58 6.80 12.65
C VAL A 420 31.25 7.24 14.07
N GLY A 421 30.36 6.50 14.74
CA GLY A 421 29.97 6.79 16.12
C GLY A 421 29.48 8.23 16.29
N THR A 422 30.01 8.94 17.27
CA THR A 422 29.71 10.37 17.50
C THR A 422 30.73 11.32 16.85
N LEU A 423 31.59 10.84 15.95
CA LEU A 423 32.64 11.65 15.32
C LEU A 423 32.15 12.34 14.04
N GLY A 424 32.26 13.66 13.98
CA GLY A 424 31.86 14.47 12.82
C GLY A 424 30.38 14.86 12.82
N GLN A 425 29.93 15.48 11.72
CA GLN A 425 28.54 15.95 11.56
C GLN A 425 27.60 14.83 11.11
N SER A 426 26.29 15.00 11.36
CA SER A 426 25.29 14.08 10.82
C SER A 426 25.17 14.19 9.29
N SER A 427 24.73 13.10 8.64
CA SER A 427 24.44 13.10 7.20
C SER A 427 23.06 12.51 6.90
N PRO A 428 22.42 12.85 5.75
CA PRO A 428 21.09 12.32 5.41
C PRO A 428 21.07 10.78 5.30
N SER A 429 22.10 10.17 4.70
CA SER A 429 22.18 8.71 4.53
C SER A 429 22.38 7.97 5.85
N MET A 430 23.24 8.47 6.73
CA MET A 430 23.44 7.84 8.04
C MET A 430 22.27 8.13 8.99
N THR A 431 21.57 9.26 8.82
CA THR A 431 20.35 9.55 9.58
C THR A 431 19.18 8.66 9.15
N ALA A 432 18.96 8.48 7.84
CA ALA A 432 17.98 7.52 7.33
C ALA A 432 18.29 6.10 7.83
N ALA A 433 19.58 5.72 7.83
CA ALA A 433 20.03 4.43 8.35
C ALA A 433 19.74 4.24 9.85
N GLY A 434 20.04 5.25 10.68
CA GLY A 434 19.77 5.21 12.12
C GLY A 434 18.28 5.10 12.43
N VAL A 435 17.45 5.92 11.77
CA VAL A 435 15.98 5.87 11.89
C VAL A 435 15.45 4.49 11.48
N ALA A 436 15.84 4.00 10.30
CA ALA A 436 15.43 2.67 9.84
C ALA A 436 15.87 1.56 10.81
N SER A 437 17.08 1.68 11.38
CA SER A 437 17.61 0.72 12.34
C SER A 437 16.80 0.68 13.63
N LEU A 438 16.40 1.83 14.18
CA LEU A 438 15.53 1.92 15.36
C LEU A 438 14.12 1.34 15.12
N TYR A 439 13.55 1.51 13.91
CA TYR A 439 12.29 0.85 13.56
C TYR A 439 12.44 -0.68 13.42
N VAL A 440 13.58 -1.15 12.91
CA VAL A 440 13.88 -2.59 12.82
C VAL A 440 14.13 -3.21 14.19
N THR A 441 14.79 -2.52 15.13
CA THR A 441 14.95 -3.04 16.50
C THR A 441 13.64 -2.95 17.30
N ASP A 442 12.83 -1.89 17.15
CA ASP A 442 11.49 -1.81 17.75
C ASP A 442 10.63 -3.02 17.37
N GLU A 443 10.71 -3.50 16.12
CA GLU A 443 9.96 -4.68 15.67
C GLU A 443 10.16 -5.94 16.53
N HIS A 444 11.36 -6.11 17.08
CA HIS A 444 11.72 -7.27 17.90
C HIS A 444 11.66 -6.99 19.40
N LEU A 445 11.92 -5.74 19.82
CA LEU A 445 12.00 -5.35 21.24
C LEU A 445 10.67 -4.86 21.83
N ASN A 446 9.81 -4.24 21.00
CA ASN A 446 8.59 -3.59 21.45
C ASN A 446 7.39 -4.55 21.30
N THR A 447 7.19 -5.39 22.31
CA THR A 447 6.16 -6.44 22.34
C THR A 447 5.02 -6.19 23.34
N ALA A 448 5.09 -5.09 24.10
CA ALA A 448 4.16 -4.81 25.19
C ALA A 448 2.84 -4.19 24.70
N ASN A 449 1.73 -4.89 24.93
CA ASN A 449 0.36 -4.51 24.56
C ASN A 449 -0.20 -3.32 25.37
N ARG A 450 0.40 -2.14 25.20
CA ARG A 450 -0.04 -0.88 25.82
C ARG A 450 -1.42 -0.44 25.32
N LEU A 451 -2.02 0.51 26.04
CA LEU A 451 -3.24 1.25 25.67
C LEU A 451 -2.99 2.76 25.50
N GLU A 452 -1.72 3.17 25.51
CA GLU A 452 -1.25 4.51 25.12
C GLU A 452 0.01 4.33 24.23
N PRO A 453 0.34 5.27 23.33
CA PRO A 453 1.50 5.15 22.45
C PRO A 453 2.83 5.16 23.22
N ARG A 454 3.81 4.38 22.74
CA ARG A 454 5.18 4.43 23.27
C ARG A 454 5.90 5.66 22.72
N LYS A 455 6.18 6.64 23.57
CA LYS A 455 7.13 7.73 23.25
C LYS A 455 8.54 7.18 23.07
N ASP A 456 9.27 7.65 22.06
CA ASP A 456 10.66 7.30 21.80
C ASP A 456 11.40 8.54 21.27
N THR A 457 11.99 9.31 22.18
CA THR A 457 12.64 10.59 21.86
C THR A 457 13.82 10.46 20.89
N ALA A 458 14.48 9.30 20.83
CA ALA A 458 15.57 9.04 19.89
C ALA A 458 15.04 8.82 18.46
N MET A 459 14.01 7.99 18.33
CA MET A 459 13.35 7.73 17.05
C MET A 459 12.60 8.97 16.54
N GLU A 460 11.93 9.70 17.44
CA GLU A 460 11.30 11.00 17.17
C GLU A 460 12.33 11.99 16.62
N ALA A 461 13.39 12.31 17.37
CA ALA A 461 14.42 13.27 16.94
C ALA A 461 15.14 12.87 15.64
N GLY A 462 15.33 11.57 15.42
CA GLY A 462 15.92 11.04 14.19
C GLY A 462 15.01 11.24 12.97
N LEU A 463 13.72 10.93 13.09
CA LEU A 463 12.74 11.17 12.04
C LEU A 463 12.61 12.68 11.75
N ASP A 464 12.60 13.49 12.79
CA ASP A 464 12.59 14.96 12.73
C ASP A 464 13.79 15.52 11.95
N ARG A 465 15.01 15.00 12.21
CA ARG A 465 16.23 15.35 11.48
C ARG A 465 16.18 14.87 10.03
N LEU A 466 15.65 13.67 9.78
CA LEU A 466 15.47 13.14 8.43
C LEU A 466 14.50 13.98 7.60
N ILE A 467 13.37 14.38 8.17
CA ILE A 467 12.39 15.27 7.50
C ILE A 467 13.04 16.62 7.17
N ARG A 468 13.74 17.24 8.14
CA ARG A 468 14.48 18.49 7.93
C ARG A 468 15.70 18.38 6.99
N THR A 469 16.04 17.18 6.52
CA THR A 469 17.14 16.93 5.57
C THR A 469 16.72 16.02 4.41
N PHE A 470 15.41 15.95 4.13
CA PHE A 470 14.88 15.18 3.02
C PHE A 470 15.13 15.92 1.69
N ASP A 471 15.90 15.28 0.82
CA ASP A 471 16.27 15.78 -0.51
C ASP A 471 16.21 14.60 -1.50
N PRO A 472 15.16 14.50 -2.32
CA PRO A 472 15.02 13.42 -3.30
C PRO A 472 15.96 13.57 -4.50
N ASP A 473 16.42 14.80 -4.80
CA ASP A 473 17.16 15.16 -6.02
C ASP A 473 18.69 15.22 -5.81
N ARG A 474 19.14 14.92 -4.59
CA ARG A 474 20.51 14.67 -4.14
C ARG A 474 21.38 13.77 -5.05
N GLY A 475 20.76 12.96 -5.92
CA GLY A 475 21.44 12.03 -6.84
C GLY A 475 22.12 10.82 -6.18
N ASP A 476 22.06 10.70 -4.85
CA ASP A 476 22.72 9.63 -4.10
C ASP A 476 21.80 8.42 -3.91
N LEU A 477 21.96 7.42 -4.78
CA LEU A 477 21.23 6.16 -4.71
C LEU A 477 21.48 5.35 -3.41
N TYR A 478 22.59 5.59 -2.69
CA TYR A 478 22.80 4.99 -1.38
C TYR A 478 21.85 5.62 -0.34
N TYR A 479 21.76 6.96 -0.30
CA TYR A 479 20.76 7.65 0.53
C TYR A 479 19.34 7.17 0.21
N MET A 480 19.00 7.05 -1.07
CA MET A 480 17.67 6.55 -1.47
C MET A 480 17.41 5.12 -0.99
N TYR A 481 18.41 4.24 -0.99
CA TYR A 481 18.30 2.90 -0.42
C TYR A 481 18.11 2.92 1.11
N SER A 482 18.86 3.73 1.86
CA SER A 482 18.63 3.89 3.31
C SER A 482 17.25 4.50 3.62
N LEU A 483 16.79 5.44 2.79
CA LEU A 483 15.46 6.08 2.88
C LEU A 483 14.32 5.07 2.63
N GLU A 484 14.48 4.20 1.63
CA GLU A 484 13.56 3.09 1.33
C GLU A 484 13.35 2.20 2.56
N ARG A 485 14.43 1.90 3.31
CA ARG A 485 14.36 1.13 4.55
C ARG A 485 13.59 1.84 5.66
N VAL A 486 13.65 3.18 5.76
CA VAL A 486 12.78 3.95 6.67
C VAL A 486 11.32 3.76 6.28
N GLY A 487 10.98 3.95 5.01
CA GLY A 487 9.60 3.82 4.52
C GLY A 487 8.98 2.45 4.78
N LEU A 488 9.74 1.37 4.54
CA LEU A 488 9.28 0.00 4.79
C LEU A 488 9.21 -0.37 6.27
N ALA A 489 10.19 0.05 7.09
CA ALA A 489 10.21 -0.29 8.51
C ALA A 489 9.15 0.50 9.30
N SER A 490 8.87 1.74 8.91
CA SER A 490 7.94 2.66 9.60
C SER A 490 6.51 2.67 9.06
N GLY A 491 6.30 2.28 7.80
CA GLY A 491 5.01 2.42 7.10
C GLY A 491 4.67 3.86 6.69
N LEU A 492 5.53 4.85 6.95
CA LEU A 492 5.22 6.26 6.64
C LEU A 492 4.97 6.48 5.14
N LYS A 493 3.84 7.10 4.78
CA LYS A 493 3.58 7.56 3.40
C LYS A 493 4.28 8.87 3.06
N PHE A 494 4.48 9.74 4.06
CA PHE A 494 5.06 11.07 3.90
C PHE A 494 6.27 11.28 4.82
N LEU A 495 7.18 12.18 4.41
CA LEU A 495 8.24 12.75 5.24
C LEU A 495 8.04 14.27 5.23
N GLY A 496 7.59 14.83 6.36
CA GLY A 496 6.89 16.11 6.34
C GLY A 496 5.66 16.00 5.44
N ASP A 497 5.47 16.97 4.54
CA ASP A 497 4.40 16.95 3.54
C ASP A 497 4.78 16.17 2.26
N SER A 498 6.04 15.74 2.11
CA SER A 498 6.52 15.10 0.88
C SER A 498 6.18 13.61 0.82
N ASN A 499 5.49 13.19 -0.24
CA ASN A 499 5.33 11.78 -0.58
C ASN A 499 6.67 11.22 -1.09
N TRP A 500 7.47 10.68 -0.17
CA TRP A 500 8.86 10.30 -0.40
C TRP A 500 9.04 9.32 -1.58
N PHE A 501 8.05 8.45 -1.81
CA PHE A 501 8.10 7.50 -2.91
C PHE A 501 7.87 8.18 -4.27
N ARG A 502 6.85 9.05 -4.40
CA ARG A 502 6.60 9.78 -5.66
C ARG A 502 7.79 10.65 -6.05
N ALA A 503 8.31 11.43 -5.09
CA ALA A 503 9.47 12.29 -5.31
C ALA A 503 10.73 11.49 -5.66
N GLY A 504 11.07 10.49 -4.82
CA GLY A 504 12.25 9.66 -5.05
C GLY A 504 12.20 8.82 -6.32
N ALA A 505 11.04 8.30 -6.71
CA ALA A 505 10.88 7.53 -7.93
C ALA A 505 11.04 8.40 -9.18
N ALA A 506 10.48 9.61 -9.19
CA ALA A 506 10.68 10.56 -10.29
C ALA A 506 12.16 10.93 -10.46
N SER A 507 12.85 11.26 -9.37
CA SER A 507 14.28 11.60 -9.41
C SER A 507 15.16 10.43 -9.85
N ILE A 508 14.95 9.23 -9.30
CA ILE A 508 15.66 8.01 -9.70
C ILE A 508 15.44 7.70 -11.20
N MET A 509 14.23 7.88 -11.72
CA MET A 509 13.93 7.63 -13.13
C MET A 509 14.57 8.66 -14.08
N ASN A 510 14.87 9.88 -13.60
CA ASN A 510 15.66 10.85 -14.35
C ASN A 510 17.13 10.41 -14.53
N LEU A 511 17.65 9.51 -13.69
CA LEU A 511 19.01 8.96 -13.77
C LEU A 511 19.15 7.75 -14.72
N GLN A 512 18.04 7.26 -15.30
CA GLN A 512 18.07 6.07 -16.16
C GLN A 512 18.64 6.36 -17.56
N GLN A 513 19.57 5.52 -17.99
CA GLN A 513 20.27 5.60 -19.26
C GLN A 513 19.58 4.79 -20.38
N PRO A 514 19.91 5.04 -21.67
CA PRO A 514 19.29 4.34 -22.80
C PRO A 514 19.49 2.82 -22.81
N ASP A 515 20.54 2.30 -22.17
CA ASP A 515 20.82 0.86 -22.01
C ASP A 515 20.03 0.21 -20.86
N GLY A 516 19.23 1.00 -20.13
CA GLY A 516 18.44 0.58 -18.98
C GLY A 516 19.15 0.70 -17.63
N SER A 517 20.46 0.97 -17.62
CA SER A 517 21.22 1.20 -16.40
C SER A 517 20.86 2.54 -15.73
N PHE A 518 21.29 2.73 -14.48
CA PHE A 518 21.14 4.01 -13.77
C PHE A 518 22.51 4.58 -13.39
N THR A 519 22.68 5.88 -13.58
CA THR A 519 23.90 6.60 -13.19
C THR A 519 23.98 6.76 -11.68
N GLY A 520 25.15 6.48 -11.10
CA GLY A 520 25.38 6.63 -9.65
C GLY A 520 26.81 6.27 -9.22
N SER A 521 27.14 6.65 -7.98
CA SER A 521 28.52 6.70 -7.43
C SER A 521 29.23 5.35 -7.25
N TYR A 522 28.55 4.23 -7.48
CA TYR A 522 29.03 2.87 -7.21
C TYR A 522 29.05 1.98 -8.47
N GLY A 523 29.12 2.58 -9.65
CA GLY A 523 29.09 1.86 -10.92
C GLY A 523 27.69 1.34 -11.29
N PRO A 524 27.49 0.88 -12.53
CA PRO A 524 26.16 0.73 -13.10
C PRO A 524 25.37 -0.46 -12.53
N ALA A 525 26.02 -1.56 -12.14
CA ALA A 525 25.33 -2.73 -11.57
C ALA A 525 24.74 -2.44 -10.18
N VAL A 526 25.51 -1.78 -9.31
CA VAL A 526 25.07 -1.39 -7.96
C VAL A 526 24.00 -0.29 -8.05
N SER A 527 24.25 0.73 -8.87
CA SER A 527 23.33 1.86 -9.05
C SER A 527 21.97 1.39 -9.59
N THR A 528 21.96 0.59 -10.66
CA THR A 528 20.74 -0.02 -11.21
C THR A 528 20.04 -0.91 -10.18
N SER A 529 20.80 -1.64 -9.34
CA SER A 529 20.21 -2.48 -8.30
C SER A 529 19.48 -1.66 -7.23
N TYR A 530 20.09 -0.59 -6.70
CA TYR A 530 19.41 0.30 -5.75
C TYR A 530 18.17 0.94 -6.36
N SER A 531 18.25 1.44 -7.60
CA SER A 531 17.12 2.05 -8.32
C SER A 531 15.97 1.07 -8.53
N VAL A 532 16.25 -0.13 -9.05
CA VAL A 532 15.23 -1.16 -9.29
C VAL A 532 14.58 -1.61 -7.98
N LEU A 533 15.36 -1.79 -6.90
CA LEU A 533 14.81 -2.11 -5.58
C LEU A 533 13.90 -1.02 -5.03
N PHE A 534 14.33 0.25 -5.06
CA PHE A 534 13.53 1.39 -4.60
C PHE A 534 12.18 1.45 -5.33
N LEU A 535 12.23 1.40 -6.67
CA LEU A 535 11.05 1.46 -7.53
C LEU A 535 10.11 0.27 -7.32
N LEU A 536 10.63 -0.92 -7.01
CA LEU A 536 9.84 -2.12 -6.69
C LEU A 536 9.16 -2.01 -5.31
N ARG A 537 9.92 -1.84 -4.22
CA ARG A 537 9.35 -1.94 -2.86
C ARG A 537 8.47 -0.74 -2.52
N GLY A 538 8.80 0.43 -3.06
CA GLY A 538 8.03 1.66 -2.86
C GLY A 538 6.64 1.64 -3.53
N ARG A 539 6.50 1.01 -4.72
CA ARG A 539 5.19 0.83 -5.39
C ARG A 539 4.35 -0.33 -4.89
N ALA A 540 4.93 -1.22 -4.09
CA ALA A 540 4.30 -2.50 -3.73
C ALA A 540 2.92 -2.31 -3.07
N PRO A 541 1.93 -3.18 -3.37
CA PRO A 541 0.53 -2.93 -3.05
C PRO A 541 0.23 -2.76 -1.56
N VAL A 542 -0.75 -1.92 -1.22
CA VAL A 542 -1.08 -1.59 0.17
C VAL A 542 -2.38 -2.28 0.60
N VAL A 543 -2.32 -3.12 1.64
CA VAL A 543 -3.49 -3.86 2.15
C VAL A 543 -4.39 -3.01 3.04
N MET A 544 -3.80 -2.08 3.81
CA MET A 544 -4.52 -1.14 4.65
C MET A 544 -3.68 0.10 4.95
N ASN A 545 -4.38 1.23 5.08
CA ASN A 545 -3.84 2.47 5.61
C ASN A 545 -4.28 2.62 7.07
N LYS A 546 -3.36 2.77 8.01
CA LYS A 546 -3.66 3.09 9.42
C LYS A 546 -3.81 4.60 9.57
N LEU A 547 -4.95 5.04 10.08
CA LEU A 547 -5.26 6.46 10.25
C LEU A 547 -4.54 7.02 11.48
N GLN A 548 -3.67 8.00 11.26
CA GLN A 548 -3.08 8.83 12.31
C GLN A 548 -4.06 9.95 12.67
N HIS A 549 -4.64 9.86 13.87
CA HIS A 549 -5.62 10.79 14.42
C HIS A 549 -5.19 11.34 15.79
N ASN A 550 -5.89 12.37 16.27
CA ASN A 550 -5.51 13.11 17.49
C ASN A 550 -5.63 12.29 18.79
N GLY A 551 -6.56 11.33 18.85
CA GLY A 551 -6.62 10.32 19.91
C GLY A 551 -5.47 9.32 19.89
N ASN A 552 -5.53 8.27 20.73
CA ASN A 552 -4.44 7.32 20.93
C ASN A 552 -4.28 6.25 19.81
N TRP A 553 -4.09 6.71 18.57
CA TRP A 553 -4.10 5.89 17.35
C TRP A 553 -3.02 4.80 17.28
N ASN A 554 -1.85 5.02 17.89
CA ASN A 554 -0.69 4.14 17.76
C ASN A 554 -0.19 3.54 19.08
N ASN A 555 -1.11 3.01 19.89
CA ASN A 555 -0.79 2.25 21.09
C ASN A 555 0.24 1.13 20.85
N ARG A 556 0.28 0.58 19.63
CA ARG A 556 1.00 -0.64 19.25
C ARG A 556 1.63 -0.53 17.86
N ALA A 557 2.74 0.21 17.77
CA ALA A 557 3.41 0.61 16.52
C ALA A 557 3.82 -0.50 15.52
N ARG A 558 3.72 -1.80 15.88
CA ARG A 558 4.01 -2.94 15.00
C ARG A 558 2.76 -3.75 14.59
N ASP A 559 1.56 -3.36 14.99
CA ASP A 559 0.33 -4.13 14.76
C ASP A 559 0.06 -4.40 13.26
N SER A 560 0.05 -3.33 12.46
CA SER A 560 -0.22 -3.35 11.02
C SER A 560 0.95 -3.94 10.22
N ALA A 561 2.18 -3.71 10.68
CA ALA A 561 3.39 -4.32 10.13
C ALA A 561 3.37 -5.85 10.27
N ASN A 562 3.05 -6.36 11.46
CA ASN A 562 2.96 -7.80 11.71
C ASN A 562 1.80 -8.45 10.93
N LEU A 563 0.68 -7.75 10.76
CA LEU A 563 -0.45 -8.23 9.96
C LEU A 563 -0.13 -8.28 8.45
N ALA A 564 0.49 -7.23 7.89
CA ALA A 564 0.95 -7.21 6.51
C ALA A 564 2.06 -8.25 6.24
N GLY A 565 2.95 -8.49 7.21
CA GLY A 565 3.94 -9.57 7.16
C GLY A 565 3.30 -10.97 7.22
N PHE A 566 2.20 -11.14 7.96
CA PHE A 566 1.40 -12.38 7.95
C PHE A 566 0.72 -12.59 6.58
N TYR A 567 0.11 -11.55 6.00
CA TYR A 567 -0.45 -11.65 4.65
C TYR A 567 0.60 -11.95 3.59
N SER A 568 1.77 -11.30 3.65
CA SER A 568 2.84 -11.53 2.67
C SER A 568 3.27 -13.00 2.61
N ARG A 569 3.31 -13.68 3.77
CA ARG A 569 3.56 -15.12 3.85
C ARG A 569 2.36 -16.00 3.46
N LYS A 570 1.12 -15.54 3.69
CA LYS A 570 -0.12 -16.29 3.36
C LYS A 570 -0.55 -16.16 1.90
N LEU A 571 -0.12 -15.10 1.22
CA LEU A 571 -0.45 -14.78 -0.17
C LEU A 571 0.71 -15.08 -1.13
N GLU A 572 1.87 -15.50 -0.61
CA GLU A 572 3.12 -15.76 -1.36
C GLU A 572 3.56 -14.57 -2.25
N ARG A 573 3.26 -13.34 -1.81
CA ARG A 573 3.55 -12.07 -2.50
C ARG A 573 3.71 -10.94 -1.49
N HIS A 574 4.65 -10.00 -1.72
CA HIS A 574 4.85 -8.87 -0.82
C HIS A 574 3.64 -7.93 -0.80
N VAL A 575 3.19 -7.53 0.38
CA VAL A 575 2.15 -6.52 0.58
C VAL A 575 2.52 -5.58 1.73
N ASN A 576 2.35 -4.28 1.50
CA ASN A 576 2.65 -3.20 2.44
C ASN A 576 1.41 -2.80 3.26
N TRP A 577 1.67 -2.13 4.37
CA TRP A 577 0.75 -1.28 5.10
C TRP A 577 1.29 0.16 5.02
N GLN A 578 0.47 1.18 5.30
CA GLN A 578 0.99 2.54 5.50
C GLN A 578 0.32 3.27 6.66
N VAL A 579 0.94 4.35 7.13
CA VAL A 579 0.31 5.39 7.97
C VAL A 579 -0.14 6.54 7.07
N VAL A 580 -1.37 7.01 7.27
CA VAL A 580 -1.91 8.24 6.64
C VAL A 580 -2.46 9.18 7.72
N PRO A 581 -2.09 10.47 7.74
CA PRO A 581 -2.59 11.42 8.74
C PRO A 581 -3.93 12.04 8.33
N LEU A 582 -4.72 12.47 9.32
CA LEU A 582 -5.92 13.29 9.10
C LEU A 582 -5.63 14.60 8.36
N THR A 583 -4.40 15.12 8.39
CA THR A 583 -4.02 16.39 7.74
C THR A 583 -4.11 16.32 6.21
N CYS A 584 -3.76 15.19 5.60
CA CYS A 584 -3.77 15.04 4.14
C CYS A 584 -5.20 14.90 3.56
N ALA A 585 -5.31 14.90 2.23
CA ALA A 585 -6.58 14.72 1.53
C ALA A 585 -7.01 13.24 1.53
N TYR A 586 -8.32 12.96 1.60
CA TYR A 586 -8.85 11.59 1.61
C TYR A 586 -8.45 10.76 0.37
N THR A 587 -8.12 11.42 -0.74
CA THR A 587 -7.63 10.78 -1.96
C THR A 587 -6.32 10.04 -1.74
N GLU A 588 -5.48 10.53 -0.82
CA GLU A 588 -4.22 9.88 -0.42
C GLU A 588 -4.46 8.59 0.40
N TRP A 589 -5.70 8.34 0.84
CA TRP A 589 -6.08 7.11 1.53
C TRP A 589 -6.53 6.01 0.56
N LEU A 590 -6.78 6.33 -0.72
CA LEU A 590 -7.31 5.40 -1.75
C LEU A 590 -6.24 4.49 -2.41
N ASP A 591 -4.99 4.58 -1.96
CA ASP A 591 -3.90 3.64 -2.26
C ASP A 591 -4.20 2.23 -1.71
N ALA A 592 -4.99 2.16 -0.64
CA ALA A 592 -5.46 0.91 -0.02
C ALA A 592 -7.00 0.82 -0.06
N PRO A 593 -7.58 -0.39 -0.09
CA PRO A 593 -9.04 -0.56 -0.02
C PRO A 593 -9.60 -0.41 1.41
N VAL A 594 -8.74 -0.53 2.44
CA VAL A 594 -9.13 -0.51 3.86
C VAL A 594 -8.44 0.63 4.61
N LEU A 595 -9.22 1.42 5.35
CA LEU A 595 -8.72 2.39 6.32
C LEU A 595 -8.90 1.84 7.75
N LEU A 596 -7.79 1.54 8.42
CA LEU A 596 -7.75 1.00 9.78
C LEU A 596 -7.75 2.14 10.82
N ILE A 597 -8.67 2.08 11.77
CA ILE A 597 -8.77 3.01 12.92
C ILE A 597 -8.67 2.19 14.23
N THR A 598 -7.66 2.44 15.05
CA THR A 598 -7.39 1.74 16.32
C THR A 598 -7.30 2.72 17.47
N GLY A 599 -7.84 2.36 18.62
CA GLY A 599 -7.75 3.19 19.82
C GLY A 599 -8.56 2.61 20.99
N SER A 600 -8.46 3.25 22.15
CA SER A 600 -9.12 2.79 23.39
C SER A 600 -10.08 3.83 24.01
N LYS A 601 -10.19 5.01 23.39
CA LYS A 601 -11.01 6.17 23.78
C LYS A 601 -11.59 6.82 22.53
N ASP A 602 -12.64 7.62 22.65
CA ASP A 602 -13.20 8.39 21.53
C ASP A 602 -12.12 9.30 20.88
N PRO A 603 -11.79 9.12 19.58
CA PRO A 603 -10.74 9.89 18.89
C PRO A 603 -10.95 11.40 18.79
N GLN A 604 -12.14 11.92 19.10
CA GLN A 604 -12.54 13.33 18.91
C GLN A 604 -12.42 13.79 17.44
N PHE A 605 -12.87 12.97 16.49
CA PHE A 605 -13.02 13.41 15.10
C PHE A 605 -13.97 14.62 15.01
N THR A 606 -13.50 15.65 14.32
CA THR A 606 -14.28 16.82 13.89
C THR A 606 -15.25 16.46 12.76
N ASP A 607 -16.16 17.36 12.39
CA ASP A 607 -17.04 17.13 11.25
C ASP A 607 -16.29 17.12 9.90
N ASP A 608 -15.17 17.85 9.78
CA ASP A 608 -14.27 17.78 8.61
C ASP A 608 -13.57 16.41 8.50
N ASP A 609 -13.09 15.85 9.62
CA ASP A 609 -12.51 14.50 9.65
C ASP A 609 -13.54 13.45 9.22
N ILE A 610 -14.79 13.63 9.66
CA ILE A 610 -15.92 12.75 9.32
C ILE A 610 -16.33 12.88 7.86
N GLU A 611 -16.31 14.08 7.27
CA GLU A 611 -16.51 14.24 5.83
C GLU A 611 -15.35 13.62 5.03
N LYS A 612 -14.08 13.73 5.46
CA LYS A 612 -12.96 13.00 4.82
C LYS A 612 -13.15 11.47 4.87
N ILE A 613 -13.59 10.92 6.00
CA ILE A 613 -13.89 9.48 6.14
C ILE A 613 -15.09 9.08 5.26
N ARG A 614 -16.14 9.90 5.22
CA ARG A 614 -17.31 9.71 4.34
C ARG A 614 -16.91 9.74 2.86
N GLN A 615 -16.08 10.69 2.42
CA GLN A 615 -15.57 10.76 1.06
C GLN A 615 -14.72 9.53 0.68
N PHE A 616 -13.87 9.04 1.58
CA PHE A 616 -13.14 7.77 1.37
C PHE A 616 -14.09 6.57 1.17
N VAL A 617 -15.14 6.46 2.00
CA VAL A 617 -16.15 5.40 1.89
C VAL A 617 -16.98 5.52 0.61
N LEU A 618 -17.44 6.73 0.26
CA LEU A 618 -18.20 6.99 -0.97
C LEU A 618 -17.37 6.80 -2.23
N ALA A 619 -16.05 7.04 -2.18
CA ALA A 619 -15.12 6.72 -3.26
C ALA A 619 -14.86 5.19 -3.42
N GLY A 620 -15.44 4.35 -2.56
CA GLY A 620 -15.36 2.89 -2.63
C GLY A 620 -14.48 2.22 -1.56
N GLY A 621 -13.87 2.99 -0.66
CA GLY A 621 -13.11 2.45 0.47
C GLY A 621 -14.00 1.79 1.54
N ILE A 622 -13.40 1.00 2.41
CA ILE A 622 -14.05 0.39 3.59
C ILE A 622 -13.27 0.79 4.84
N VAL A 623 -13.95 1.31 5.85
CA VAL A 623 -13.33 1.56 7.16
C VAL A 623 -13.35 0.27 7.98
N PHE A 624 -12.24 -0.05 8.64
CA PHE A 624 -12.16 -1.10 9.65
C PHE A 624 -11.69 -0.48 10.97
N SER A 625 -12.38 -0.76 12.08
CA SER A 625 -11.90 -0.32 13.39
C SER A 625 -11.93 -1.41 14.45
N SER A 626 -10.97 -1.39 15.38
CA SER A 626 -10.83 -2.37 16.45
C SER A 626 -10.60 -1.68 17.78
N ALA A 627 -11.34 -2.07 18.82
CA ALA A 627 -11.21 -1.49 20.16
C ALA A 627 -9.96 -2.05 20.88
N ASP A 628 -8.92 -1.23 21.05
CA ASP A 628 -7.76 -1.57 21.87
C ASP A 628 -8.20 -1.77 23.33
N GLY A 629 -7.79 -2.88 23.95
CA GLY A 629 -8.23 -3.29 25.28
C GLY A 629 -9.73 -3.62 25.38
N SER A 630 -10.39 -3.88 24.25
CA SER A 630 -11.84 -4.09 24.13
C SER A 630 -12.67 -2.98 24.80
N ARG A 631 -12.19 -1.72 24.74
CA ARG A 631 -12.78 -0.60 25.48
C ARG A 631 -14.07 -0.08 24.84
N GLU A 632 -15.16 -0.22 25.58
CA GLU A 632 -16.50 0.25 25.19
C GLU A 632 -16.59 1.74 24.78
N PRO A 633 -15.89 2.71 25.41
CA PRO A 633 -15.90 4.10 24.94
C PRO A 633 -15.45 4.28 23.49
N PHE A 634 -14.50 3.47 23.01
CA PHE A 634 -14.11 3.47 21.59
C PHE A 634 -15.23 2.88 20.72
N THR A 635 -15.82 1.74 21.12
CA THR A 635 -16.97 1.13 20.44
C THR A 635 -18.16 2.09 20.28
N ILE A 636 -18.48 2.86 21.33
CA ILE A 636 -19.54 3.89 21.31
C ILE A 636 -19.19 4.99 20.32
N ALA A 637 -17.95 5.49 20.34
CA ALA A 637 -17.48 6.50 19.40
C ALA A 637 -17.56 6.01 17.94
N MET A 638 -17.14 4.77 17.66
CA MET A 638 -17.21 4.19 16.32
C MET A 638 -18.66 4.11 15.81
N LYS A 639 -19.64 3.75 16.65
CA LYS A 639 -21.07 3.76 16.29
C LYS A 639 -21.58 5.18 15.99
N LYS A 640 -21.27 6.15 16.85
CA LYS A 640 -21.56 7.59 16.68
C LYS A 640 -21.06 8.10 15.33
N TYR A 641 -19.81 7.79 14.98
CA TYR A 641 -19.18 8.24 13.75
C TYR A 641 -19.65 7.48 12.50
N ALA A 642 -19.93 6.19 12.62
CA ALA A 642 -20.55 5.40 11.55
C ALA A 642 -21.94 5.93 11.15
N SER A 643 -22.77 6.30 12.13
CA SER A 643 -24.07 6.94 11.88
C SER A 643 -23.91 8.32 11.21
N LYS A 644 -22.95 9.14 11.67
CA LYS A 644 -22.64 10.44 11.03
C LYS A 644 -22.25 10.27 9.55
N ILE A 645 -21.31 9.37 9.19
CA ILE A 645 -20.92 9.21 7.77
C ILE A 645 -22.06 8.68 6.88
N ALA A 646 -23.07 8.03 7.46
CA ALA A 646 -24.29 7.60 6.76
C ALA A 646 -25.37 8.68 6.68
N ASN A 647 -25.15 9.88 7.24
CA ASN A 647 -26.17 10.92 7.47
C ASN A 647 -27.41 10.35 8.19
N GLY A 648 -27.22 9.43 9.14
CA GLY A 648 -28.29 8.74 9.86
C GLY A 648 -29.09 7.70 9.05
N ARG A 649 -28.80 7.49 7.75
CA ARG A 649 -29.55 6.54 6.91
C ARG A 649 -29.34 5.07 7.26
N TYR A 650 -28.18 4.74 7.85
CA TYR A 650 -27.76 3.37 8.16
C TYR A 650 -27.17 3.30 9.58
N GLU A 651 -27.31 2.15 10.23
CA GLU A 651 -26.78 1.89 11.58
C GLU A 651 -25.82 0.69 11.61
N MET A 652 -24.95 0.64 12.62
CA MET A 652 -24.06 -0.51 12.86
C MET A 652 -24.81 -1.69 13.48
N ARG A 653 -25.20 -2.66 12.65
CA ARG A 653 -25.74 -3.96 13.09
C ARG A 653 -24.63 -5.00 13.31
N PRO A 654 -24.85 -6.08 14.06
CA PRO A 654 -24.00 -7.27 13.99
C PRO A 654 -23.88 -7.81 12.55
N LEU A 655 -22.76 -8.42 12.20
CA LEU A 655 -22.63 -9.15 10.94
C LEU A 655 -23.48 -10.45 10.97
N PRO A 656 -24.30 -10.75 9.94
CA PRO A 656 -25.02 -12.02 9.84
C PRO A 656 -24.09 -13.25 9.89
N PRO A 657 -24.50 -14.40 10.47
CA PRO A 657 -23.64 -15.59 10.64
C PRO A 657 -23.11 -16.20 9.33
N ASP A 658 -23.79 -15.92 8.22
CA ASP A 658 -23.48 -16.33 6.85
C ASP A 658 -22.76 -15.25 6.03
N HIS A 659 -22.58 -14.04 6.58
CA HIS A 659 -22.00 -12.90 5.86
C HIS A 659 -20.58 -13.20 5.33
N PRO A 660 -20.22 -12.80 4.09
CA PRO A 660 -18.96 -13.23 3.47
C PRO A 660 -17.69 -12.89 4.25
N LEU A 661 -17.67 -11.81 5.04
CA LEU A 661 -16.55 -11.49 5.95
C LEU A 661 -16.23 -12.60 6.98
N LEU A 662 -17.16 -13.53 7.22
CA LEU A 662 -16.98 -14.65 8.14
C LEU A 662 -16.54 -15.95 7.44
N ASN A 663 -16.49 -16.00 6.10
CA ASN A 663 -16.29 -17.25 5.35
C ASN A 663 -15.62 -17.18 3.95
N VAL A 664 -15.34 -16.00 3.37
CA VAL A 664 -14.86 -15.86 1.98
C VAL A 664 -13.51 -16.56 1.68
N TYR A 665 -12.64 -16.71 2.69
CA TYR A 665 -11.38 -17.45 2.61
C TYR A 665 -11.22 -18.42 3.80
N SER A 666 -11.34 -17.91 5.03
CA SER A 666 -11.30 -18.69 6.27
C SER A 666 -12.66 -18.62 6.98
N LYS A 667 -13.20 -19.75 7.47
CA LYS A 667 -14.44 -19.74 8.27
C LYS A 667 -14.15 -19.36 9.72
N ILE A 668 -14.59 -18.17 10.14
CA ILE A 668 -14.49 -17.73 11.54
C ILE A 668 -15.49 -18.54 12.39
N LYS A 669 -14.97 -19.33 13.33
CA LYS A 669 -15.78 -20.14 14.27
C LYS A 669 -15.95 -19.48 15.63
N THR A 670 -14.90 -18.82 16.09
CA THR A 670 -14.83 -18.14 17.39
C THR A 670 -14.27 -16.75 17.10
N PRO A 671 -15.08 -15.68 17.11
CA PRO A 671 -14.59 -14.33 16.84
C PRO A 671 -13.84 -13.75 18.06
N THR A 672 -12.99 -12.74 17.85
CA THR A 672 -12.25 -12.07 18.95
C THR A 672 -13.12 -11.16 19.82
N GLY A 673 -14.31 -10.83 19.35
CA GLY A 673 -15.31 -9.97 19.97
C GLY A 673 -16.59 -9.98 19.13
N GLN A 674 -17.46 -8.99 19.30
CA GLN A 674 -18.57 -8.79 18.37
C GLN A 674 -18.06 -8.07 17.13
N TYR A 675 -18.47 -8.54 15.95
CA TYR A 675 -18.21 -7.84 14.68
C TYR A 675 -19.49 -7.14 14.22
N LEU A 676 -19.39 -5.84 14.01
CA LEU A 676 -20.46 -4.96 13.53
C LEU A 676 -20.17 -4.52 12.09
N GLY A 677 -21.23 -4.25 11.33
CA GLY A 677 -21.19 -3.71 9.98
C GLY A 677 -22.21 -2.59 9.79
N LEU A 678 -21.76 -1.49 9.18
CA LEU A 678 -22.58 -0.43 8.61
C LEU A 678 -22.68 -0.67 7.10
N SER A 679 -23.86 -0.98 6.58
CA SER A 679 -24.05 -1.33 5.17
C SER A 679 -25.08 -0.43 4.47
N ASN A 680 -24.82 -0.14 3.20
CA ASN A 680 -25.74 0.54 2.27
C ASN A 680 -26.67 -0.44 1.51
N GLY A 681 -26.73 -1.71 1.91
CA GLY A 681 -27.46 -2.77 1.20
C GLY A 681 -26.69 -3.45 0.06
N VAL A 682 -25.56 -2.89 -0.37
CA VAL A 682 -24.70 -3.45 -1.44
C VAL A 682 -23.40 -4.04 -0.88
N ARG A 683 -22.79 -3.31 0.06
CA ARG A 683 -21.52 -3.64 0.72
C ARG A 683 -21.49 -3.13 2.16
N GLU A 684 -20.51 -3.56 2.93
CA GLU A 684 -20.15 -2.93 4.20
C GLU A 684 -19.29 -1.67 3.92
N TRP A 685 -19.71 -0.53 4.47
CA TRP A 685 -18.99 0.75 4.45
C TRP A 685 -18.02 0.87 5.64
N TRP A 686 -18.44 0.41 6.82
CA TRP A 686 -17.64 0.40 8.04
C TRP A 686 -17.81 -0.93 8.77
N VAL A 687 -16.72 -1.65 9.01
CA VAL A 687 -16.66 -2.86 9.83
C VAL A 687 -16.00 -2.54 11.17
N HIS A 688 -16.58 -2.96 12.29
CA HIS A 688 -16.01 -2.72 13.62
C HIS A 688 -15.89 -4.00 14.44
N SER A 689 -14.74 -4.22 15.08
CA SER A 689 -14.52 -5.26 16.08
C SER A 689 -14.49 -4.66 17.49
N THR A 690 -15.39 -5.12 18.36
CA THR A 690 -15.37 -4.76 19.78
C THR A 690 -14.25 -5.46 20.55
N GLY A 691 -13.55 -6.41 19.92
CA GLY A 691 -12.41 -7.13 20.47
C GLY A 691 -11.06 -6.54 20.04
N ASP A 692 -10.05 -6.75 20.88
CA ASP A 692 -8.68 -6.31 20.68
C ASP A 692 -7.89 -7.24 19.75
N MET A 693 -8.03 -7.06 18.43
CA MET A 693 -7.15 -7.70 17.45
C MET A 693 -5.73 -7.09 17.40
N PRO A 694 -5.51 -5.77 17.52
CA PRO A 694 -4.18 -5.18 17.46
C PRO A 694 -3.19 -5.72 18.50
N ALA A 695 -3.63 -6.07 19.70
CA ALA A 695 -2.79 -6.76 20.69
C ALA A 695 -2.25 -8.11 20.19
N ILE A 696 -3.08 -8.85 19.45
CA ILE A 696 -2.74 -10.17 18.90
C ILE A 696 -1.78 -10.03 17.71
N TRP A 697 -1.99 -9.03 16.84
CA TRP A 697 -1.06 -8.73 15.75
C TRP A 697 0.29 -8.21 16.29
N HIS A 698 0.28 -7.27 17.23
CA HIS A 698 1.49 -6.69 17.83
C HIS A 698 2.37 -7.75 18.51
N SER A 699 1.76 -8.65 19.29
CA SER A 699 2.45 -9.78 19.94
C SER A 699 2.76 -10.98 19.03
N ARG A 700 2.43 -10.90 17.72
CA ARG A 700 2.60 -11.99 16.73
C ARG A 700 1.90 -13.29 17.13
N GLY A 701 0.76 -13.20 17.84
CA GLY A 701 0.00 -14.31 18.42
C GLY A 701 -0.76 -15.18 17.42
N VAL A 702 -0.09 -15.69 16.39
CA VAL A 702 -0.67 -16.44 15.24
C VAL A 702 -1.40 -17.75 15.59
N THR A 703 -1.36 -18.18 16.85
CA THR A 703 -2.19 -19.26 17.39
C THR A 703 -3.66 -18.86 17.54
N ARG A 704 -3.94 -17.56 17.74
CA ARG A 704 -5.28 -16.94 17.72
C ARG A 704 -5.66 -16.60 16.27
N GLN A 705 -5.82 -17.65 15.45
CA GLN A 705 -5.97 -17.55 13.99
C GLN A 705 -7.12 -16.62 13.57
N GLU A 706 -8.22 -16.59 14.33
CA GLU A 706 -9.39 -15.76 14.08
C GLU A 706 -9.09 -14.26 13.94
N ALA A 707 -8.07 -13.77 14.65
CA ALA A 707 -7.65 -12.37 14.63
C ALA A 707 -6.94 -11.99 13.33
N PHE A 708 -6.34 -12.96 12.64
CA PHE A 708 -5.65 -12.78 11.37
C PHE A 708 -6.54 -13.20 10.18
N ASP A 709 -7.38 -14.22 10.36
CA ASP A 709 -8.32 -14.72 9.36
C ASP A 709 -9.45 -13.73 9.07
N PHE A 710 -9.99 -13.03 10.07
CA PHE A 710 -11.06 -12.05 9.84
C PHE A 710 -10.62 -10.85 8.97
N PRO A 711 -9.50 -10.16 9.25
CA PRO A 711 -9.06 -9.09 8.37
C PRO A 711 -8.50 -9.61 7.04
N LEU A 712 -8.09 -10.89 6.93
CA LEU A 712 -7.77 -11.55 5.66
C LEU A 712 -9.04 -11.82 4.83
N ASN A 713 -10.15 -12.19 5.46
CA ASN A 713 -11.46 -12.22 4.82
C ASN A 713 -11.87 -10.81 4.37
N LEU A 714 -11.63 -9.75 5.17
CA LEU A 714 -11.90 -8.36 4.78
C LEU A 714 -11.07 -7.94 3.55
N TYR A 715 -9.78 -8.30 3.50
CA TYR A 715 -8.93 -8.13 2.32
C TYR A 715 -9.55 -8.81 1.08
N TRP A 716 -9.94 -10.08 1.18
CA TRP A 716 -10.53 -10.81 0.05
C TRP A 716 -11.92 -10.32 -0.35
N TYR A 717 -12.68 -9.81 0.63
CA TYR A 717 -13.98 -9.16 0.43
C TYR A 717 -13.83 -7.85 -0.35
N ALA A 718 -12.97 -6.95 0.10
CA ALA A 718 -12.76 -5.65 -0.54
C ALA A 718 -12.14 -5.76 -1.96
N THR A 719 -11.38 -6.83 -2.21
CA THR A 719 -10.70 -7.07 -3.51
C THR A 719 -11.45 -8.00 -4.45
N GLY A 720 -12.57 -8.62 -4.05
CA GLY A 720 -13.30 -9.56 -4.92
C GLY A 720 -12.53 -10.83 -5.29
N LYS A 721 -11.57 -11.25 -4.47
CA LYS A 721 -10.55 -12.25 -4.83
C LYS A 721 -9.72 -11.88 -6.08
N ARG A 722 -9.53 -10.59 -6.39
CA ARG A 722 -8.51 -10.08 -7.34
C ARG A 722 -7.22 -9.71 -6.57
N PRO A 723 -6.04 -9.61 -7.23
CA PRO A 723 -4.86 -9.00 -6.63
C PRO A 723 -5.08 -7.51 -6.35
N LEU A 724 -4.34 -6.96 -5.39
CA LEU A 724 -4.30 -5.51 -5.17
C LEU A 724 -3.63 -4.75 -6.34
N ARG A 725 -4.05 -3.49 -6.46
CA ARG A 725 -3.45 -2.45 -7.30
C ARG A 725 -2.13 -1.96 -6.69
N ASN A 726 -1.20 -1.51 -7.52
CA ASN A 726 0.02 -0.85 -7.06
C ASN A 726 -0.28 0.57 -6.54
N LYS A 727 0.62 1.14 -5.73
CA LYS A 727 0.42 2.45 -5.07
C LYS A 727 0.20 3.62 -6.05
N LEU A 728 0.70 3.52 -7.29
CA LEU A 728 0.52 4.53 -8.34
C LEU A 728 -0.71 4.25 -9.24
N GLN A 729 -1.64 3.42 -8.79
CA GLN A 729 -2.94 3.13 -9.42
C GLN A 729 -4.12 3.44 -8.47
N PRO A 730 -4.25 4.68 -7.94
CA PRO A 730 -5.27 5.04 -6.95
C PRO A 730 -6.71 4.94 -7.51
N LEU A 731 -7.72 4.95 -6.64
CA LEU A 731 -9.13 4.77 -7.06
C LEU A 731 -9.77 6.07 -7.56
N SER A 732 -9.18 7.20 -7.15
CA SER A 732 -9.43 8.53 -7.70
C SER A 732 -9.15 8.57 -9.20
N ILE A 733 -9.92 9.41 -9.89
CA ILE A 733 -9.72 9.72 -11.29
C ILE A 733 -9.12 11.12 -11.36
N PRO A 734 -8.08 11.36 -12.19
CA PRO A 734 -7.50 12.69 -12.38
C PRO A 734 -8.54 13.75 -12.78
N ALA A 735 -8.13 15.02 -12.71
CA ALA A 735 -8.94 16.13 -13.22
C ALA A 735 -9.35 15.90 -14.69
N ALA A 736 -10.53 16.42 -15.04
CA ALA A 736 -11.04 16.32 -16.41
C ALA A 736 -10.13 17.07 -17.39
N ARG A 737 -9.99 16.51 -18.60
CA ARG A 737 -9.58 17.28 -19.79
C ARG A 737 -10.73 18.22 -20.20
N GLU A 738 -10.43 19.21 -21.03
CA GLU A 738 -11.46 20.08 -21.60
C GLU A 738 -12.60 19.28 -22.26
N THR A 739 -13.83 19.71 -22.03
CA THR A 739 -15.05 19.02 -22.46
C THR A 739 -15.64 19.70 -23.69
N THR A 740 -15.88 18.91 -24.74
CA THR A 740 -16.47 19.36 -26.02
C THR A 740 -17.98 19.12 -26.08
N GLN A 741 -18.54 18.39 -25.11
CA GLN A 741 -19.94 18.00 -25.04
C GLN A 741 -20.42 18.09 -23.59
N LYS A 742 -21.65 18.57 -23.37
CA LYS A 742 -22.35 18.51 -22.06
C LYS A 742 -23.59 17.62 -22.20
N ILE A 743 -23.84 16.77 -21.20
CA ILE A 743 -25.05 15.94 -21.09
C ILE A 743 -25.60 16.09 -19.66
N THR A 744 -26.90 16.32 -19.52
CA THR A 744 -27.61 16.23 -18.24
C THR A 744 -28.46 14.97 -18.22
N ILE A 745 -28.44 14.23 -17.12
CA ILE A 745 -29.28 13.04 -16.90
C ILE A 745 -30.02 13.14 -15.56
N ALA A 746 -31.19 12.52 -15.49
CA ALA A 746 -32.03 12.54 -14.29
C ALA A 746 -31.95 11.21 -13.53
N ARG A 747 -31.55 11.23 -12.26
CA ARG A 747 -31.83 10.12 -11.35
C ARG A 747 -33.25 10.24 -10.81
N LEU A 748 -33.97 9.14 -10.78
CA LEU A 748 -35.28 9.06 -10.12
C LEU A 748 -35.09 8.82 -8.63
N ASP A 749 -35.76 9.62 -7.80
CA ASP A 749 -35.88 9.38 -6.37
C ASP A 749 -37.23 8.73 -6.03
N TYR A 750 -37.26 7.94 -4.96
CA TYR A 750 -38.45 7.22 -4.48
C TYR A 750 -38.28 6.82 -3.00
N PRO A 751 -39.38 6.51 -2.28
CA PRO A 751 -39.29 6.05 -0.89
C PRO A 751 -38.56 4.70 -0.77
N GLY A 752 -37.26 4.74 -0.42
CA GLY A 752 -36.41 3.56 -0.29
C GLY A 752 -34.93 3.89 -0.48
N ASN A 753 -34.14 2.89 -0.87
CA ASN A 753 -32.70 3.05 -1.10
C ASN A 753 -32.39 3.47 -2.56
N SER A 754 -32.87 4.64 -2.96
CA SER A 754 -32.78 5.20 -4.33
C SER A 754 -31.37 5.63 -4.75
N ASP A 755 -30.46 5.80 -3.80
CA ASP A 755 -29.05 6.17 -4.01
C ASP A 755 -28.12 5.34 -3.12
N PRO A 756 -27.93 4.04 -3.44
CA PRO A 756 -27.15 3.13 -2.60
C PRO A 756 -25.65 3.41 -2.65
N GLU A 757 -25.13 3.89 -3.78
CA GLU A 757 -23.70 4.23 -3.95
C GLU A 757 -23.54 5.68 -4.48
N PRO A 758 -23.70 6.70 -3.62
CA PRO A 758 -23.69 8.11 -4.04
C PRO A 758 -22.42 8.58 -4.77
N GLY A 759 -21.29 7.89 -4.59
CA GLY A 759 -20.04 8.18 -5.33
C GLY A 759 -19.99 7.62 -6.76
N ALA A 760 -20.91 6.73 -7.15
CA ALA A 760 -20.90 6.02 -8.44
C ALA A 760 -20.98 6.99 -9.63
N TRP A 761 -22.02 7.82 -9.68
CA TRP A 761 -22.21 8.80 -10.75
C TRP A 761 -21.18 9.95 -10.75
N PRO A 762 -20.83 10.59 -9.61
CA PRO A 762 -19.76 11.59 -9.56
C PRO A 762 -18.40 11.05 -10.04
N ARG A 763 -18.08 9.78 -9.75
CA ARG A 763 -16.88 9.12 -10.27
C ARG A 763 -17.01 8.82 -11.76
N PHE A 764 -18.15 8.31 -12.21
CA PHE A 764 -18.41 8.06 -13.63
C PHE A 764 -18.36 9.34 -14.48
N ALA A 765 -18.86 10.48 -13.98
CA ALA A 765 -18.77 11.77 -14.66
C ALA A 765 -17.31 12.21 -14.88
N LYS A 766 -16.45 12.10 -13.86
CA LYS A 766 -15.00 12.35 -13.98
C LYS A 766 -14.33 11.38 -14.96
N TRP A 767 -14.72 10.10 -14.92
CA TRP A 767 -14.25 9.10 -15.89
C TRP A 767 -14.64 9.49 -17.33
N LEU A 768 -15.92 9.78 -17.56
CA LEU A 768 -16.47 10.11 -18.87
C LEU A 768 -15.83 11.37 -19.47
N ALA A 769 -15.63 12.41 -18.67
CA ALA A 769 -14.90 13.61 -19.10
C ALA A 769 -13.46 13.24 -19.51
N SER A 770 -12.72 12.50 -18.67
CA SER A 770 -11.34 12.09 -18.95
C SER A 770 -11.17 11.23 -20.21
N GLN A 771 -12.14 10.36 -20.52
CA GLN A 771 -12.06 9.40 -21.63
C GLN A 771 -12.72 9.92 -22.91
N CYS A 772 -13.84 10.64 -22.81
CA CYS A 772 -14.71 11.00 -23.92
C CYS A 772 -14.82 12.52 -24.18
N ALA A 773 -14.25 13.39 -23.34
CA ALA A 773 -14.48 14.85 -23.37
C ALA A 773 -15.96 15.25 -23.14
N THR A 774 -16.74 14.38 -22.50
CA THR A 774 -18.15 14.63 -22.20
C THR A 774 -18.33 14.98 -20.73
N GLU A 775 -18.79 16.19 -20.46
CA GLU A 775 -19.26 16.64 -19.16
C GLU A 775 -20.62 16.01 -18.87
N LEU A 776 -20.81 15.46 -17.66
CA LEU A 776 -22.03 14.79 -17.25
C LEU A 776 -22.55 15.36 -15.94
N THR A 777 -23.73 15.98 -16.01
CA THR A 777 -24.46 16.50 -14.84
C THR A 777 -25.56 15.51 -14.45
N LEU A 778 -25.62 15.16 -13.16
CA LEU A 778 -26.70 14.37 -12.58
C LEU A 778 -27.64 15.30 -11.80
N GLU A 779 -28.91 15.31 -12.18
CA GLU A 779 -29.98 16.01 -11.45
C GLU A 779 -30.97 15.00 -10.87
N THR A 780 -31.80 15.41 -9.90
CA THR A 780 -32.82 14.55 -9.29
C THR A 780 -34.19 15.25 -9.32
N PRO A 781 -34.79 15.40 -10.52
CA PRO A 781 -36.12 15.99 -10.68
C PRO A 781 -37.23 15.04 -10.22
N ARG A 782 -38.39 15.61 -9.86
CA ARG A 782 -39.64 14.82 -9.74
C ARG A 782 -40.04 14.24 -11.10
N ALA A 783 -40.75 13.10 -11.08
CA ALA A 783 -41.26 12.45 -12.28
C ALA A 783 -42.10 13.37 -13.18
N ASP A 784 -42.93 14.23 -12.61
CA ASP A 784 -43.76 15.23 -13.32
C ASP A 784 -42.99 16.48 -13.81
N LYS A 785 -41.66 16.46 -13.72
CA LYS A 785 -40.73 17.49 -14.21
C LYS A 785 -39.64 16.91 -15.12
N LEU A 786 -39.85 15.68 -15.64
CA LEU A 786 -38.98 15.05 -16.61
C LEU A 786 -39.28 15.55 -18.03
N ASP A 787 -38.44 16.45 -18.51
CA ASP A 787 -38.37 16.84 -19.92
C ASP A 787 -37.39 15.94 -20.69
N VAL A 788 -37.78 15.46 -21.87
CA VAL A 788 -36.95 14.64 -22.76
C VAL A 788 -35.82 15.43 -23.42
N GLN A 789 -35.97 16.74 -23.58
CA GLN A 789 -34.93 17.60 -24.16
C GLN A 789 -33.83 17.92 -23.13
N ARG A 790 -34.17 18.20 -21.87
CA ARG A 790 -33.21 18.34 -20.76
C ARG A 790 -32.58 17.00 -20.36
N TYR A 791 -33.37 15.93 -20.31
CA TYR A 791 -32.96 14.61 -19.83
C TYR A 791 -33.15 13.53 -20.91
N PRO A 792 -32.20 13.35 -21.86
CA PRO A 792 -32.24 12.23 -22.81
C PRO A 792 -32.25 10.85 -22.13
N LEU A 793 -31.73 10.75 -20.91
CA LEU A 793 -31.71 9.55 -20.08
C LEU A 793 -32.20 9.81 -18.66
N THR A 794 -33.03 8.90 -18.15
CA THR A 794 -33.32 8.71 -16.72
C THR A 794 -32.59 7.47 -16.18
N HIS A 795 -32.16 7.49 -14.92
CA HIS A 795 -31.61 6.33 -14.20
C HIS A 795 -32.47 5.99 -12.98
N LEU A 796 -32.70 4.70 -12.77
CA LEU A 796 -33.36 4.12 -11.60
C LEU A 796 -32.51 2.97 -11.05
N THR A 797 -32.26 2.95 -9.75
CA THR A 797 -31.46 1.91 -9.10
C THR A 797 -31.89 1.73 -7.66
N GLY A 798 -31.49 0.63 -7.03
CA GLY A 798 -31.80 0.33 -5.64
C GLY A 798 -31.48 -1.10 -5.23
N THR A 799 -31.74 -1.42 -3.96
CA THR A 799 -31.34 -2.67 -3.29
C THR A 799 -32.49 -3.34 -2.54
N THR A 800 -33.74 -2.92 -2.78
CA THR A 800 -34.94 -3.42 -2.11
C THR A 800 -36.14 -3.35 -3.06
N ARG A 801 -37.23 -4.04 -2.70
CA ARG A 801 -38.57 -3.72 -3.21
C ARG A 801 -38.88 -2.23 -3.08
N PHE A 802 -39.63 -1.71 -4.04
CA PHE A 802 -40.13 -0.33 -4.07
C PHE A 802 -41.48 -0.26 -4.81
N THR A 803 -42.18 0.86 -4.67
CA THR A 803 -43.35 1.24 -5.47
C THR A 803 -43.28 2.72 -5.81
N PHE A 804 -43.96 3.14 -6.88
CA PHE A 804 -44.22 4.55 -7.19
C PHE A 804 -45.72 4.84 -7.01
N PRO A 805 -46.12 6.04 -6.56
CA PRO A 805 -47.52 6.49 -6.63
C PRO A 805 -48.01 6.54 -8.10
N ASP A 806 -49.30 6.29 -8.33
CA ASP A 806 -49.86 6.21 -9.69
C ASP A 806 -49.61 7.47 -10.55
N ARG A 807 -49.63 8.66 -9.92
CA ARG A 807 -49.26 9.93 -10.57
C ARG A 807 -47.86 9.88 -11.16
N ASP A 808 -46.92 9.30 -10.43
CA ASP A 808 -45.53 9.21 -10.85
C ASP A 808 -45.34 8.07 -11.84
N VAL A 809 -46.05 6.94 -11.72
CA VAL A 809 -46.10 5.90 -12.77
C VAL A 809 -46.58 6.50 -14.10
N LEU A 810 -47.65 7.30 -14.08
CA LEU A 810 -48.18 7.99 -15.25
C LEU A 810 -47.17 9.00 -15.83
N ALA A 811 -46.55 9.84 -15.01
CA ALA A 811 -45.53 10.79 -15.47
C ALA A 811 -44.29 10.08 -16.04
N LEU A 812 -43.86 8.98 -15.41
CA LEU A 812 -42.76 8.13 -15.88
C LEU A 812 -43.09 7.42 -17.19
N LYS A 813 -44.36 7.09 -17.47
CA LYS A 813 -44.83 6.60 -18.77
C LYS A 813 -44.84 7.71 -19.81
N THR A 814 -45.41 8.87 -19.51
CA THR A 814 -45.46 10.03 -20.42
C THR A 814 -44.07 10.47 -20.90
N TYR A 815 -43.08 10.52 -20.00
CA TYR A 815 -41.69 10.79 -20.36
C TYR A 815 -41.13 9.76 -21.38
N LEU A 816 -41.43 8.47 -21.18
CA LEU A 816 -41.00 7.40 -22.09
C LEU A 816 -41.71 7.49 -23.44
N ASP A 817 -43.02 7.70 -23.46
CA ASP A 817 -43.83 7.81 -24.68
C ASP A 817 -43.40 9.00 -25.56
N ASN A 818 -43.04 10.12 -24.91
CA ASN A 818 -42.53 11.36 -25.54
C ASN A 818 -41.08 11.24 -26.07
N GLY A 819 -40.48 10.04 -26.06
CA GLY A 819 -39.18 9.79 -26.67
C GLY A 819 -38.01 9.66 -25.69
N GLY A 820 -38.24 9.82 -24.38
CA GLY A 820 -37.24 9.66 -23.32
C GLY A 820 -36.79 8.21 -23.12
N THR A 821 -35.61 8.04 -22.53
CA THR A 821 -34.98 6.73 -22.31
C THR A 821 -34.79 6.49 -20.81
N ARG A 822 -34.96 5.26 -20.32
CA ARG A 822 -34.66 4.89 -18.93
C ARG A 822 -33.67 3.74 -18.86
N PHE A 823 -32.54 3.99 -18.21
CA PHE A 823 -31.66 2.94 -17.73
C PHE A 823 -32.07 2.52 -16.32
N VAL A 824 -32.12 1.22 -16.07
CA VAL A 824 -32.46 0.63 -14.77
C VAL A 824 -31.43 -0.45 -14.45
N ASP A 825 -30.90 -0.48 -13.23
CA ASP A 825 -30.06 -1.58 -12.76
C ASP A 825 -30.40 -1.97 -11.32
N ALA A 826 -30.39 -3.27 -11.02
CA ALA A 826 -30.52 -3.77 -9.66
C ALA A 826 -29.15 -3.69 -8.96
N CYS A 827 -28.95 -2.69 -8.09
CA CYS A 827 -27.69 -2.51 -7.39
C CYS A 827 -27.52 -3.64 -6.37
N GLY A 828 -26.35 -4.31 -6.37
CA GLY A 828 -26.16 -5.59 -5.68
C GLY A 828 -26.89 -6.80 -6.31
N ALA A 829 -27.74 -6.60 -7.31
CA ALA A 829 -28.73 -7.54 -7.86
C ALA A 829 -29.78 -8.04 -6.83
N ASP A 830 -30.38 -7.14 -6.05
CA ASP A 830 -31.50 -7.51 -5.17
C ASP A 830 -32.71 -8.04 -5.97
N PRO A 831 -33.20 -9.27 -5.71
CA PRO A 831 -34.35 -9.82 -6.41
C PRO A 831 -35.66 -9.07 -6.10
N GLY A 832 -35.78 -8.42 -4.94
CA GLY A 832 -36.95 -7.60 -4.59
C GLY A 832 -37.08 -6.37 -5.49
N PHE A 833 -35.97 -5.68 -5.74
CA PHE A 833 -35.87 -4.58 -6.68
C PHE A 833 -36.17 -5.04 -8.12
N VAL A 834 -35.59 -6.17 -8.55
CA VAL A 834 -35.87 -6.77 -9.88
C VAL A 834 -37.36 -7.02 -10.09
N GLU A 835 -38.05 -7.58 -9.09
CA GLU A 835 -39.49 -7.83 -9.15
C GLU A 835 -40.30 -6.52 -9.21
N SER A 836 -39.94 -5.51 -8.40
CA SER A 836 -40.55 -4.18 -8.46
C SER A 836 -40.36 -3.47 -9.81
N VAL A 837 -39.20 -3.60 -10.46
CA VAL A 837 -38.97 -3.10 -11.83
C VAL A 837 -39.88 -3.82 -12.83
N ARG A 838 -39.96 -5.16 -12.76
CA ARG A 838 -40.81 -5.95 -13.65
C ARG A 838 -42.29 -5.61 -13.48
N HIS A 839 -42.76 -5.38 -12.25
CA HIS A 839 -44.10 -4.88 -11.97
C HIS A 839 -44.31 -3.48 -12.56
N LEU A 840 -43.43 -2.51 -12.30
CA LEU A 840 -43.54 -1.15 -12.81
C LEU A 840 -43.63 -1.12 -14.35
N VAL A 841 -42.86 -1.96 -15.05
CA VAL A 841 -42.94 -2.09 -16.50
C VAL A 841 -44.30 -2.61 -16.94
N ALA A 842 -44.81 -3.68 -16.31
CA ALA A 842 -46.13 -4.22 -16.61
C ALA A 842 -47.28 -3.24 -16.31
N THR A 843 -47.14 -2.37 -15.29
CA THR A 843 -48.12 -1.31 -15.01
C THR A 843 -48.11 -0.21 -16.07
N MET A 844 -46.93 0.18 -16.59
CA MET A 844 -46.84 1.20 -17.64
C MET A 844 -47.22 0.65 -19.02
N TYR A 845 -46.90 -0.61 -19.32
CA TYR A 845 -47.05 -1.23 -20.64
C TYR A 845 -47.48 -2.71 -20.52
N PRO A 846 -48.77 -3.01 -20.27
CA PRO A 846 -49.25 -4.38 -20.01
C PRO A 846 -48.94 -5.39 -21.13
N ASP A 847 -49.01 -4.95 -22.39
CA ASP A 847 -48.77 -5.81 -23.56
C ASP A 847 -47.27 -5.96 -23.92
N ALA A 848 -46.39 -5.14 -23.33
CA ALA A 848 -44.97 -5.13 -23.63
C ALA A 848 -44.18 -6.12 -22.76
N LYS A 849 -43.09 -6.65 -23.32
CA LYS A 849 -42.19 -7.57 -22.64
C LYS A 849 -40.81 -6.96 -22.47
N LEU A 850 -40.12 -7.39 -21.41
CA LEU A 850 -38.71 -7.12 -21.19
C LEU A 850 -37.90 -8.19 -21.93
N ASP A 851 -37.75 -8.00 -23.25
CA ASP A 851 -37.05 -8.94 -24.12
C ASP A 851 -35.52 -8.68 -24.10
N PRO A 852 -34.66 -9.69 -24.34
CA PRO A 852 -33.21 -9.50 -24.36
C PRO A 852 -32.78 -8.51 -25.44
N LEU A 853 -31.95 -7.52 -25.06
CA LEU A 853 -31.34 -6.61 -26.02
C LEU A 853 -30.33 -7.37 -26.88
N SER A 854 -30.50 -7.35 -28.20
CA SER A 854 -29.60 -8.03 -29.15
C SER A 854 -28.14 -7.62 -28.96
N ASP A 855 -27.21 -8.59 -28.97
CA ASP A 855 -25.75 -8.35 -28.94
C ASP A 855 -25.27 -7.52 -30.16
N ASP A 856 -26.08 -7.40 -31.21
CA ASP A 856 -25.82 -6.52 -32.36
C ASP A 856 -26.25 -5.06 -32.17
N HIS A 857 -26.96 -4.73 -31.08
CA HIS A 857 -27.45 -3.37 -30.82
C HIS A 857 -26.30 -2.35 -30.61
N PRO A 858 -26.41 -1.09 -31.09
CA PRO A 858 -25.36 -0.07 -30.96
C PRO A 858 -24.85 0.17 -29.53
N ILE A 859 -25.67 -0.02 -28.49
CA ILE A 859 -25.24 0.05 -27.08
C ILE A 859 -24.07 -0.91 -26.80
N TYR A 860 -24.03 -2.09 -27.43
CA TYR A 860 -22.91 -3.02 -27.28
C TYR A 860 -21.77 -2.77 -28.26
N LYS A 861 -22.07 -2.27 -29.48
CA LYS A 861 -21.07 -1.98 -30.52
C LYS A 861 -20.26 -0.70 -30.26
N GLY A 862 -20.85 0.30 -29.59
CA GLY A 862 -20.24 1.61 -29.42
C GLY A 862 -20.31 2.47 -30.69
N GLY A 863 -19.28 3.28 -30.93
CA GLY A 863 -19.15 4.13 -32.12
C GLY A 863 -19.66 5.56 -31.98
N PHE A 864 -20.28 5.93 -30.84
CA PHE A 864 -20.88 7.26 -30.63
C PHE A 864 -19.87 8.42 -30.52
N THR A 865 -18.60 8.13 -30.23
CA THR A 865 -17.45 9.04 -30.28
C THR A 865 -16.20 8.21 -30.63
N GLU A 866 -15.11 8.86 -31.04
CA GLU A 866 -13.83 8.18 -31.35
C GLU A 866 -13.31 7.27 -30.22
N ASN A 867 -13.66 7.60 -28.97
CA ASN A 867 -13.25 6.85 -27.77
C ASN A 867 -14.33 5.84 -27.28
N ALA A 868 -15.50 5.79 -27.92
CA ALA A 868 -16.61 4.91 -27.56
C ALA A 868 -16.44 3.48 -28.16
N LYS A 869 -15.39 2.77 -27.75
CA LYS A 869 -15.08 1.40 -28.20
C LYS A 869 -16.19 0.39 -27.82
N THR A 870 -16.28 -0.71 -28.58
CA THR A 870 -17.14 -1.89 -28.32
C THR A 870 -17.07 -2.37 -26.87
N THR A 871 -18.20 -2.79 -26.29
CA THR A 871 -18.28 -3.33 -24.91
C THR A 871 -18.36 -4.85 -24.84
N LEU A 872 -18.63 -5.53 -25.96
CA LEU A 872 -18.49 -6.97 -26.08
C LEU A 872 -17.04 -7.35 -26.44
N PRO A 873 -16.47 -8.41 -25.84
CA PRO A 873 -17.07 -9.25 -24.78
C PRO A 873 -17.14 -8.52 -23.44
N VAL A 874 -18.24 -8.69 -22.70
CA VAL A 874 -18.36 -8.19 -21.32
C VAL A 874 -17.70 -9.15 -20.32
N ASP A 875 -17.05 -8.61 -19.28
CA ASP A 875 -16.58 -9.38 -18.12
C ASP A 875 -17.49 -9.12 -16.91
N TYR A 876 -17.57 -10.10 -16.02
CA TYR A 876 -18.44 -10.08 -14.85
C TYR A 876 -17.61 -10.09 -13.56
N ARG A 877 -18.19 -9.62 -12.44
CA ARG A 877 -17.55 -9.71 -11.12
C ARG A 877 -17.20 -11.16 -10.83
N ARG A 878 -16.05 -11.41 -10.20
CA ARG A 878 -15.57 -12.77 -9.92
C ARG A 878 -16.56 -13.60 -9.08
N PHE A 879 -17.34 -12.95 -8.21
CA PHE A 879 -18.43 -13.59 -7.46
C PHE A 879 -19.53 -14.14 -8.39
N TRP A 880 -19.94 -13.38 -9.41
CA TRP A 880 -20.90 -13.86 -10.40
C TRP A 880 -20.33 -15.06 -11.17
N ILE A 881 -19.06 -14.98 -11.60
CA ILE A 881 -18.38 -16.04 -12.37
C ILE A 881 -18.18 -17.33 -11.55
N GLU A 882 -17.92 -17.26 -10.24
CA GLU A 882 -17.81 -18.46 -9.40
C GLU A 882 -19.16 -19.14 -9.11
N ASN A 883 -20.29 -18.44 -9.29
CA ASN A 883 -21.65 -18.97 -9.07
C ASN A 883 -22.44 -19.30 -10.36
N ASN A 884 -21.98 -18.83 -11.53
CA ASN A 884 -22.69 -18.95 -12.81
C ASN A 884 -21.80 -19.55 -13.90
N ARG A 885 -22.38 -19.93 -15.05
CA ARG A 885 -21.58 -20.22 -16.25
C ARG A 885 -21.07 -18.91 -16.85
N ARG A 886 -19.75 -18.79 -17.02
CA ARG A 886 -19.15 -17.64 -17.72
C ARG A 886 -19.77 -17.48 -19.11
N ARG A 887 -20.24 -16.27 -19.40
CA ARG A 887 -20.71 -15.80 -20.71
C ARG A 887 -19.99 -14.51 -21.05
N GLU A 888 -19.97 -14.17 -22.33
CA GLU A 888 -19.31 -12.97 -22.86
C GLU A 888 -20.30 -12.04 -23.59
N THR A 889 -21.56 -12.49 -23.73
CA THR A 889 -22.72 -11.75 -24.23
C THR A 889 -23.26 -10.77 -23.18
N GLY A 890 -24.01 -9.77 -23.65
CA GLY A 890 -24.71 -8.83 -22.78
C GLY A 890 -25.79 -9.48 -21.92
N SER A 891 -26.33 -8.71 -20.97
CA SER A 891 -27.47 -9.08 -20.12
C SER A 891 -28.27 -7.84 -19.73
N LEU A 892 -28.68 -7.10 -20.76
CA LEU A 892 -29.69 -6.08 -20.71
C LEU A 892 -30.97 -6.62 -21.35
N TYR A 893 -32.11 -6.31 -20.73
CA TYR A 893 -33.44 -6.44 -21.31
C TYR A 893 -33.93 -5.07 -21.76
N THR A 894 -34.91 -5.04 -22.65
CA THR A 894 -35.47 -3.78 -23.14
C THR A 894 -36.97 -3.86 -23.39
N VAL A 895 -37.62 -2.69 -23.30
CA VAL A 895 -38.94 -2.44 -23.91
C VAL A 895 -38.71 -1.51 -25.09
N MET A 896 -39.04 -1.97 -26.29
CA MET A 896 -38.93 -1.18 -27.51
C MET A 896 -40.22 -0.37 -27.74
N LEU A 897 -40.11 0.94 -27.98
CA LEU A 897 -41.25 1.81 -28.35
C LEU A 897 -40.86 2.68 -29.55
N LYS A 898 -41.52 2.47 -30.71
CA LYS A 898 -41.16 3.12 -31.99
C LYS A 898 -39.69 2.87 -32.35
N ASP A 899 -39.32 1.59 -32.43
CA ASP A 899 -38.02 1.05 -32.87
C ASP A 899 -36.75 1.52 -32.12
N ARG A 900 -36.93 2.09 -30.92
CA ARG A 900 -35.85 2.42 -29.96
C ARG A 900 -36.08 1.74 -28.60
N PRO A 901 -35.01 1.44 -27.84
CA PRO A 901 -35.14 0.96 -26.47
C PRO A 901 -35.59 2.11 -25.57
N ALA A 902 -36.85 2.10 -25.15
CA ALA A 902 -37.38 3.09 -24.21
C ALA A 902 -36.94 2.77 -22.77
N ILE A 903 -36.92 1.49 -22.42
CA ILE A 903 -36.38 0.99 -21.15
C ILE A 903 -35.19 0.09 -21.46
N ILE A 904 -34.11 0.23 -20.70
CA ILE A 904 -32.90 -0.59 -20.74
C ILE A 904 -32.68 -1.09 -19.31
N PHE A 905 -32.89 -2.37 -19.05
CA PHE A 905 -32.89 -2.93 -17.70
C PHE A 905 -31.80 -3.99 -17.51
N SER A 906 -31.00 -3.86 -16.45
CA SER A 906 -30.14 -4.93 -15.96
C SER A 906 -30.63 -5.51 -14.65
N GLU A 907 -30.84 -6.82 -14.63
CA GLU A 907 -31.04 -7.59 -13.40
C GLU A 907 -29.74 -7.78 -12.59
N LEU A 908 -28.61 -7.33 -13.13
CA LEU A 908 -27.29 -7.40 -12.51
C LEU A 908 -26.79 -6.00 -12.15
N ASP A 909 -25.94 -5.94 -11.13
CA ASP A 909 -25.31 -4.70 -10.67
C ASP A 909 -24.45 -4.04 -11.77
N VAL A 910 -24.73 -2.76 -12.00
CA VAL A 910 -23.89 -1.84 -12.80
C VAL A 910 -23.41 -0.67 -11.93
N THR A 911 -24.29 -0.11 -11.09
CA THR A 911 -24.05 1.10 -10.30
C THR A 911 -22.85 0.98 -9.36
N SER A 912 -22.70 -0.11 -8.59
CA SER A 912 -21.51 -0.25 -7.75
C SER A 912 -20.24 -0.52 -8.58
N GLY A 913 -20.37 -1.06 -9.79
CA GLY A 913 -19.27 -1.20 -10.75
C GLY A 913 -18.65 0.13 -11.17
N LEU A 914 -19.43 1.22 -11.20
CA LEU A 914 -18.94 2.56 -11.56
C LEU A 914 -17.94 3.12 -10.53
N LEU A 915 -17.96 2.63 -9.28
CA LEU A 915 -16.97 2.98 -8.25
C LEU A 915 -15.56 2.46 -8.56
N GLY A 916 -15.41 1.47 -9.45
CA GLY A 916 -14.12 0.82 -9.68
C GLY A 916 -13.73 -0.23 -8.63
N THR A 917 -14.61 -0.53 -7.68
CA THR A 917 -14.42 -1.54 -6.64
C THR A 917 -14.77 -2.94 -7.14
N GLU A 918 -14.13 -3.98 -6.61
CA GLU A 918 -14.38 -5.39 -6.99
C GLU A 918 -15.13 -6.19 -5.90
N THR A 919 -15.80 -5.51 -4.96
CA THR A 919 -16.31 -6.10 -3.71
C THR A 919 -17.04 -7.44 -3.87
N TRP A 920 -16.62 -8.42 -3.06
CA TRP A 920 -17.13 -9.79 -3.07
C TRP A 920 -18.57 -9.87 -2.57
N GLY A 921 -19.36 -10.78 -3.16
CA GLY A 921 -20.80 -10.94 -2.88
C GLY A 921 -21.71 -10.21 -3.86
N ILE A 922 -21.18 -9.30 -4.69
CA ILE A 922 -21.96 -8.54 -5.67
C ILE A 922 -22.11 -9.33 -6.98
N ASN A 923 -23.35 -9.57 -7.39
CA ASN A 923 -23.70 -10.15 -8.69
C ASN A 923 -23.81 -9.02 -9.74
N GLY A 924 -22.72 -8.72 -10.43
CA GLY A 924 -22.64 -7.57 -11.34
C GLY A 924 -21.66 -7.74 -12.49
N TYR A 925 -21.62 -6.72 -13.35
CA TYR A 925 -20.55 -6.57 -14.36
C TYR A 925 -19.23 -6.19 -13.69
N ALA A 926 -18.11 -6.63 -14.26
CA ALA A 926 -16.80 -6.16 -13.81
C ALA A 926 -16.70 -4.62 -14.03
N PRO A 927 -16.01 -3.86 -13.17
CA PRO A 927 -16.01 -2.40 -13.24
C PRO A 927 -15.67 -1.79 -14.61
N ALA A 928 -14.74 -2.40 -15.35
CA ALA A 928 -14.40 -1.95 -16.70
C ALA A 928 -15.59 -2.09 -17.68
N SER A 929 -16.35 -3.18 -17.60
CA SER A 929 -17.55 -3.40 -18.41
C SER A 929 -18.72 -2.53 -17.95
N ALA A 930 -18.89 -2.31 -16.64
CA ALA A 930 -19.89 -1.38 -16.12
C ALA A 930 -19.68 0.05 -16.65
N LEU A 931 -18.47 0.59 -16.50
CA LEU A 931 -18.09 1.92 -17.03
C LEU A 931 -18.32 2.03 -18.55
N ALA A 932 -17.88 1.03 -19.32
CA ALA A 932 -17.99 1.05 -20.77
C ALA A 932 -19.44 0.88 -21.27
N LEU A 933 -20.27 0.12 -20.55
CA LEU A 933 -21.69 -0.08 -20.86
C LEU A 933 -22.51 1.18 -20.54
N THR A 934 -22.35 1.76 -19.34
CA THR A 934 -23.03 3.02 -18.96
C THR A 934 -22.64 4.17 -19.88
N ARG A 935 -21.37 4.26 -20.31
CA ARG A 935 -20.93 5.19 -21.37
C ARG A 935 -21.75 5.04 -22.64
N ASN A 936 -21.88 3.81 -23.14
CA ASN A 936 -22.60 3.58 -24.39
C ASN A 936 -24.09 3.87 -24.26
N ILE A 937 -24.71 3.58 -23.11
CA ILE A 937 -26.11 3.93 -22.82
C ILE A 937 -26.31 5.45 -22.79
N VAL A 938 -25.44 6.20 -22.08
CA VAL A 938 -25.51 7.67 -21.99
C VAL A 938 -25.30 8.34 -23.36
N LEU A 939 -24.28 7.90 -24.12
CA LEU A 939 -24.00 8.46 -25.44
C LEU A 939 -25.08 8.08 -26.47
N TYR A 940 -25.59 6.85 -26.44
CA TYR A 940 -26.71 6.42 -27.27
C TYR A 940 -27.96 7.28 -27.02
N ALA A 941 -28.35 7.45 -25.75
CA ALA A 941 -29.53 8.24 -25.38
C ALA A 941 -29.40 9.71 -25.85
N ASN A 942 -28.22 10.32 -25.73
CA ASN A 942 -27.99 11.68 -26.20
C ASN A 942 -27.95 11.79 -27.75
N ALA A 943 -27.33 10.83 -28.45
CA ALA A 943 -27.37 10.78 -29.91
C ALA A 943 -28.82 10.60 -30.41
N SER A 944 -29.59 9.73 -29.76
CA SER A 944 -31.03 9.53 -30.01
C SER A 944 -31.92 10.69 -29.53
N LYS A 945 -31.37 11.77 -28.97
CA LYS A 945 -32.06 13.06 -28.79
C LYS A 945 -31.79 13.98 -29.99
N ALA A 946 -30.55 14.05 -30.47
CA ALA A 946 -30.18 14.91 -31.60
C ALA A 946 -30.81 14.52 -32.96
N ALA A 947 -31.45 13.35 -33.03
CA ALA A 947 -32.20 12.84 -34.18
C ALA A 947 -33.74 12.86 -33.97
N LYS A 948 -34.25 13.67 -33.03
CA LYS A 948 -35.69 13.83 -32.72
C LYS A 948 -36.05 15.32 -32.57
#